data_AF-A0A954PQ91-F1
#
_entry.id   AF-A0A954PQ91-F1
#
_cell.length_a   1.000
_cell.length_b   1.000
_cell.length_c   1.000
_cell.angle_alpha   90.00
_cell.angle_beta   90.00
_cell.angle_gamma   90.00
#
_symmetry.space_group_name_H-M   'P 1'
#
loop_
_entity.id
_entity.type
_entity.pdbx_description
1 polymer ?
#
loop_
_entity_poly.entity_id
_entity_poly.type
_entity_poly.pdbx_seq_one_letter_code
_entity_poly.pdbx_strand_id
1 'polypeptide(L)'
;MSRSGRRKRRLSGESLETRRLLAADFDGFRHNVFDAEDVNDDGEVSTLDALMIINAMSRDGNGDTDFFTDVNNDGRRSVLDALRVINRLSRDRGAVDNASPPRPGGQNSNALIPALPDEIRSIDGTGNNLENPELGSTDQPLLRIADADYGDGISTPAGEDRPSTREISNVLSDVEGDGTKNDRGLSAFLYVWGQFIDHDIDLTSHSQGGELFAIEVPAGDPEFDPTGSGDAIIPLTRSDFDTSTGTSVDNPRQQISTITAFLDGSQVYGSDQATADSLRTFEGGRMAVTDDGLLPMDDQGQVIAGDIRASENISLTSLQTLFVREHNRLADQIVASDPELSDEAVYQQARAMVIALIQSITYNEFLPALLGARAIPDYAGYDSNVDPTIANEFSTAAFRFGHSTLNDDIEFFDNDGRAVRDEAELKDVFFTPSLLEETGIDSILKYDASSQAQEIDLEVVDSLRNFLFGPPGAGGLDLVALNIQRGRDHGLNDYNSTRQAYGLDPVESFAQITDNVDLQEKLASLYGDVNNIDLWVGLMAEDHVRGSSVGELTQTIIADQFQRLRDGDRFYYENVYDGQELRTIEQTTLADVIQRNTTVEGLQKNVFFMLAEARGTVTGQTVANAESPQNGLTRRAPRPPATSPGVQGVTVELLNDDGDVIDSTVTDRNGRYKFRSFPETGDYQIRLADTGETLDILVSNGGIRLRDLDFTVTV
;
A
#
# COMPACT_ATOMS: atom_id res chain seq x y z
N MET A 1 33.19 66.68 -6.75
CA MET A 1 33.03 65.25 -7.10
C MET A 1 31.99 64.66 -6.14
N SER A 2 30.68 64.98 -6.27
CA SER A 2 29.61 64.21 -6.95
C SER A 2 29.59 62.73 -6.52
N ARG A 3 28.81 62.27 -5.53
CA ARG A 3 27.35 62.16 -5.28
C ARG A 3 26.97 60.65 -5.20
N SER A 4 26.47 60.25 -4.03
CA SER A 4 25.35 59.33 -3.73
C SER A 4 24.99 58.18 -4.70
N GLY A 5 24.77 56.98 -4.14
CA GLY A 5 23.91 55.99 -4.80
C GLY A 5 23.83 54.61 -4.13
N ARG A 6 22.88 54.44 -3.21
CA ARG A 6 22.25 53.13 -2.92
C ARG A 6 21.86 52.45 -4.24
N ARG A 7 22.26 51.19 -4.44
CA ARG A 7 21.59 50.30 -5.40
C ARG A 7 21.08 49.07 -4.67
N LYS A 8 19.77 49.07 -4.41
CA LYS A 8 18.96 47.86 -4.30
C LYS A 8 19.19 47.04 -5.57
N ARG A 9 19.63 45.78 -5.46
CA ARG A 9 19.42 44.81 -6.53
C ARG A 9 18.02 44.23 -6.33
N ARG A 10 17.16 44.52 -7.30
CA ARG A 10 15.96 43.73 -7.60
C ARG A 10 16.46 42.32 -7.97
N LEU A 11 15.96 41.31 -7.29
CA LEU A 11 15.85 39.97 -7.86
C LEU A 11 14.61 40.02 -8.75
N SER A 12 14.84 40.08 -10.06
CA SER A 12 13.80 39.83 -11.06
C SER A 12 13.77 38.34 -11.30
N GLY A 13 12.56 37.77 -11.32
CA GLY A 13 12.34 36.35 -11.47
C GLY A 13 12.95 35.76 -12.73
N GLU A 14 13.46 34.55 -12.56
CA GLU A 14 13.48 33.52 -13.58
C GLU A 14 12.56 32.42 -13.04
N SER A 15 11.27 32.61 -13.28
CA SER A 15 10.30 31.52 -13.37
C SER A 15 10.17 31.17 -14.86
N LEU A 16 9.91 29.90 -15.14
CA LEU A 16 9.55 29.34 -16.46
C LEU A 16 10.74 28.96 -17.36
N GLU A 17 11.39 27.86 -17.02
CA GLU A 17 11.68 26.79 -17.97
C GLU A 17 11.97 25.51 -17.15
N THR A 18 11.47 24.36 -17.62
CA THR A 18 11.60 22.97 -17.09
C THR A 18 10.77 22.50 -15.88
N ARG A 19 9.45 22.77 -15.86
CA ARG A 19 8.46 21.79 -15.34
C ARG A 19 7.48 21.39 -16.45
N ARG A 20 7.99 20.64 -17.42
CA ARG A 20 7.22 19.78 -18.34
C ARG A 20 7.41 18.33 -17.90
N LEU A 21 6.93 18.04 -16.70
CA LEU A 21 6.69 16.72 -16.11
C LEU A 21 5.33 16.93 -15.45
N LEU A 22 4.21 16.73 -16.14
CA LEU A 22 3.40 15.51 -16.10
C LEU A 22 2.33 15.54 -17.22
N ALA A 23 2.71 15.92 -18.43
CA ALA A 23 2.00 15.38 -19.58
C ALA A 23 2.64 14.03 -19.88
N ALA A 24 2.34 13.02 -19.05
CA ALA A 24 2.48 11.66 -19.52
C ALA A 24 1.75 11.61 -20.86
N ASP A 25 2.34 10.94 -21.83
CA ASP A 25 1.77 10.69 -23.14
C ASP A 25 0.50 9.84 -22.95
N PHE A 26 -0.60 10.46 -22.52
CA PHE A 26 -1.86 9.79 -22.15
C PHE A 26 -2.68 9.37 -23.39
N ASP A 27 -2.13 9.51 -24.60
CA ASP A 27 -2.71 9.02 -25.86
C ASP A 27 -2.56 7.49 -26.04
N GLY A 28 -2.00 6.77 -25.04
CA GLY A 28 -1.73 5.33 -25.12
C GLY A 28 -2.60 4.39 -24.28
N PHE A 29 -3.43 4.88 -23.34
CA PHE A 29 -4.09 4.00 -22.37
C PHE A 29 -5.27 3.24 -22.98
N ARG A 30 -5.07 1.93 -23.20
CA ARG A 30 -6.15 0.97 -23.51
C ARG A 30 -6.79 0.37 -22.26
N HIS A 31 -6.39 0.78 -21.05
CA HIS A 31 -6.89 0.24 -19.78
C HIS A 31 -7.47 1.35 -18.89
N ASN A 32 -8.62 1.10 -18.26
CA ASN A 32 -9.26 2.06 -17.37
C ASN A 32 -8.76 1.83 -15.95
N VAL A 33 -7.93 2.75 -15.46
CA VAL A 33 -7.33 2.64 -14.12
C VAL A 33 -8.33 2.76 -12.97
N PHE A 34 -9.49 3.40 -13.18
CA PHE A 34 -10.52 3.55 -12.14
C PHE A 34 -11.45 2.35 -12.04
N ASP A 35 -11.79 1.80 -13.19
CA ASP A 35 -12.65 0.63 -13.30
C ASP A 35 -12.33 -0.05 -14.63
N ALA A 36 -11.43 -1.03 -14.56
CA ALA A 36 -10.92 -1.74 -15.72
C ALA A 36 -12.01 -2.27 -16.65
N GLU A 37 -13.15 -2.68 -16.10
CA GLU A 37 -14.28 -3.22 -16.85
C GLU A 37 -15.24 -2.15 -17.41
N ASP A 38 -15.11 -0.88 -17.00
CA ASP A 38 -15.80 0.29 -17.56
C ASP A 38 -15.01 0.81 -18.78
N VAL A 39 -15.10 0.05 -19.86
CA VAL A 39 -14.35 0.24 -21.11
C VAL A 39 -14.64 1.60 -21.76
N ASN A 40 -15.87 2.08 -21.59
CA ASN A 40 -16.34 3.31 -22.21
C ASN A 40 -16.17 4.55 -21.31
N ASP A 41 -15.77 4.33 -20.06
CA ASP A 41 -15.54 5.33 -19.02
C ASP A 41 -16.78 6.21 -18.69
N ASP A 42 -17.97 5.62 -18.81
CA ASP A 42 -19.25 6.25 -18.46
C ASP A 42 -19.62 6.08 -16.99
N GLY A 43 -18.85 5.30 -16.23
CA GLY A 43 -19.03 5.08 -14.79
C GLY A 43 -19.94 3.90 -14.46
N GLU A 44 -20.44 3.16 -15.45
CA GLU A 44 -21.25 1.96 -15.26
C GLU A 44 -20.69 0.78 -16.05
N VAL A 45 -20.32 -0.30 -15.36
CA VAL A 45 -19.99 -1.56 -16.05
C VAL A 45 -21.28 -2.20 -16.55
N SER A 46 -21.42 -2.22 -17.86
CA SER A 46 -22.62 -2.69 -18.54
C SER A 46 -22.30 -3.71 -19.63
N THR A 47 -23.34 -4.30 -20.22
CA THR A 47 -23.15 -5.15 -21.41
C THR A 47 -22.55 -4.38 -22.59
N LEU A 48 -22.64 -3.04 -22.60
CA LEU A 48 -22.05 -2.21 -23.64
C LEU A 48 -20.52 -2.29 -23.62
N ASP A 49 -19.91 -2.33 -22.44
CA ASP A 49 -18.46 -2.40 -22.26
C ASP A 49 -17.90 -3.71 -22.82
N ALA A 50 -18.55 -4.83 -22.51
CA ALA A 50 -18.22 -6.12 -23.09
C ALA A 50 -18.35 -6.11 -24.62
N LEU A 51 -19.43 -5.50 -25.15
CA LEU A 51 -19.64 -5.37 -26.58
C LEU A 51 -18.60 -4.48 -27.25
N MET A 52 -18.09 -3.46 -26.56
CA MET A 52 -17.07 -2.55 -27.07
C MET A 52 -15.73 -3.26 -27.25
N ILE A 53 -15.35 -4.12 -26.31
CA ILE A 53 -14.18 -5.00 -26.47
C ILE A 53 -14.38 -5.96 -27.64
N ILE A 54 -15.54 -6.63 -27.72
CA ILE A 54 -15.85 -7.58 -28.80
C ILE A 54 -15.81 -6.91 -30.18
N ASN A 55 -16.36 -5.70 -30.28
CA ASN A 55 -16.30 -4.90 -31.50
C ASN A 55 -14.88 -4.43 -31.81
N ALA A 56 -14.08 -4.06 -30.80
CA ALA A 56 -12.69 -3.65 -30.98
C ALA A 56 -11.80 -4.81 -31.45
N MET A 57 -12.06 -6.04 -31.02
CA MET A 57 -11.39 -7.26 -31.53
C MET A 57 -11.67 -7.52 -33.01
N SER A 58 -12.82 -7.07 -33.52
CA SER A 58 -13.27 -7.33 -34.90
C SER A 58 -12.79 -6.29 -35.91
N ARG A 59 -12.07 -5.24 -35.47
CA ARG A 59 -11.54 -4.18 -36.33
C ARG A 59 -10.03 -4.35 -36.53
N ASP A 60 -9.64 -4.85 -37.70
CA ASP A 60 -8.26 -4.85 -38.18
C ASP A 60 -7.83 -3.41 -38.52
N GLY A 61 -7.32 -2.66 -37.54
CA GLY A 61 -6.78 -1.33 -37.81
C GLY A 61 -6.48 -0.49 -36.57
N ASN A 62 -5.35 0.21 -36.64
CA ASN A 62 -4.82 1.17 -35.67
C ASN A 62 -5.61 2.50 -35.68
N GLY A 63 -6.95 2.43 -35.70
CA GLY A 63 -7.81 3.61 -35.58
C GLY A 63 -8.08 3.90 -34.12
N ASP A 64 -7.81 5.15 -33.70
CA ASP A 64 -8.16 5.71 -32.38
C ASP A 64 -9.46 5.11 -31.86
N THR A 65 -9.36 4.36 -30.77
CA THR A 65 -10.51 4.06 -29.94
C THR A 65 -10.26 4.76 -28.62
N ASP A 66 -11.03 5.81 -28.35
CA ASP A 66 -11.17 6.53 -27.07
C ASP A 66 -11.60 5.61 -25.89
N PHE A 67 -11.40 4.29 -26.00
CA PHE A 67 -11.99 3.27 -25.14
C PHE A 67 -10.93 2.32 -24.58
N PHE A 68 -11.10 2.00 -23.30
CA PHE A 68 -10.23 1.17 -22.50
C PHE A 68 -10.51 -0.32 -22.72
N THR A 69 -10.16 -0.81 -23.91
CA THR A 69 -10.52 -2.17 -24.40
C THR A 69 -9.57 -3.29 -23.97
N ASP A 70 -8.48 -2.98 -23.28
CA ASP A 70 -7.54 -3.90 -22.63
C ASP A 70 -7.82 -3.89 -21.11
N VAL A 71 -8.92 -4.54 -20.73
CA VAL A 71 -9.44 -4.61 -19.35
C VAL A 71 -8.45 -5.29 -18.41
N ASN A 72 -7.63 -6.20 -18.91
CA ASN A 72 -6.72 -6.97 -18.08
C ASN A 72 -5.28 -6.40 -18.07
N ASN A 73 -5.05 -5.33 -18.82
CA ASN A 73 -3.80 -4.58 -19.02
C ASN A 73 -2.59 -5.41 -19.50
N ASP A 74 -2.82 -6.53 -20.20
CA ASP A 74 -1.76 -7.39 -20.75
C ASP A 74 -1.16 -6.87 -22.08
N GLY A 75 -1.60 -5.68 -22.53
CA GLY A 75 -1.18 -5.06 -23.76
C GLY A 75 -1.89 -5.60 -25.01
N ARG A 76 -2.85 -6.54 -24.85
CA ARG A 76 -3.58 -7.17 -25.95
C ARG A 76 -5.09 -7.01 -25.76
N ARG A 77 -5.80 -6.80 -26.88
CA ARG A 77 -7.27 -6.88 -26.89
C ARG A 77 -7.65 -8.33 -27.19
N SER A 78 -8.27 -9.00 -26.23
CA SER A 78 -8.55 -10.42 -26.30
C SER A 78 -9.96 -10.76 -25.84
N VAL A 79 -10.37 -12.01 -26.09
CA VAL A 79 -11.64 -12.53 -25.58
C VAL A 79 -11.65 -12.53 -24.05
N LEU A 80 -10.49 -12.60 -23.41
CA LEU A 80 -10.36 -12.59 -21.96
C LEU A 80 -10.82 -11.24 -21.36
N ASP A 81 -10.55 -10.13 -22.05
CA ASP A 81 -11.00 -8.80 -21.63
C ASP A 81 -12.53 -8.71 -21.63
N ALA A 82 -13.17 -9.22 -22.70
CA ALA A 82 -14.62 -9.27 -22.78
C ALA A 82 -15.22 -10.21 -21.71
N LEU A 83 -14.56 -11.34 -21.44
CA LEU A 83 -14.99 -12.29 -20.42
C LEU A 83 -14.91 -11.71 -19.01
N ARG A 84 -13.93 -10.86 -18.68
CA ARG A 84 -13.88 -10.16 -17.39
C ARG A 84 -15.12 -9.32 -17.15
N VAL A 85 -15.47 -8.47 -18.12
CA VAL A 85 -16.69 -7.65 -18.05
C VAL A 85 -17.94 -8.53 -17.93
N ILE A 86 -18.05 -9.60 -18.74
CA ILE A 86 -19.19 -10.52 -18.70
C ILE A 86 -19.30 -11.25 -17.35
N ASN A 87 -18.18 -11.69 -16.79
CA ASN A 87 -18.14 -12.37 -15.50
C ASN A 87 -18.54 -11.41 -14.37
N ARG A 88 -18.04 -10.17 -14.39
CA ARG A 88 -18.47 -9.12 -13.47
C ARG A 88 -19.99 -8.86 -13.57
N LEU A 89 -20.52 -8.68 -14.77
CA LEU A 89 -21.97 -8.53 -14.98
C LEU A 89 -22.79 -9.74 -14.48
N SER A 90 -22.20 -10.94 -14.53
CA SER A 90 -22.84 -12.16 -14.03
C SER A 90 -22.83 -12.22 -12.51
N ARG A 91 -21.74 -11.76 -11.87
CA ARG A 91 -21.63 -11.59 -10.42
C ARG A 91 -22.61 -10.53 -9.91
N ASP A 92 -22.68 -9.38 -10.58
CA ASP A 92 -23.56 -8.26 -10.21
C ASP A 92 -25.04 -8.61 -10.37
N ARG A 93 -25.42 -9.37 -11.40
CA ARG A 93 -26.81 -9.88 -11.54
C ARG A 93 -27.21 -10.82 -10.41
N GLY A 94 -26.28 -11.58 -9.84
CA GLY A 94 -26.51 -12.36 -8.63
C GLY A 94 -26.72 -11.51 -7.38
N ALA A 95 -26.15 -10.29 -7.34
CA ALA A 95 -26.32 -9.34 -6.25
C ALA A 95 -27.64 -8.56 -6.30
N VAL A 96 -28.15 -8.23 -7.51
CA VAL A 96 -29.42 -7.49 -7.69
C VAL A 96 -30.63 -8.27 -7.18
N ASP A 97 -30.60 -9.61 -7.23
CA ASP A 97 -31.67 -10.44 -6.67
C ASP A 97 -31.70 -10.44 -5.12
N ASN A 98 -30.69 -9.89 -4.44
CA ASN A 98 -30.58 -9.79 -2.98
C ASN A 98 -30.53 -8.35 -2.42
N ALA A 99 -30.56 -7.31 -3.26
CA ALA A 99 -30.39 -5.93 -2.82
C ALA A 99 -31.72 -5.26 -2.42
N SER A 100 -32.11 -5.39 -1.14
CA SER A 100 -32.98 -4.40 -0.49
C SER A 100 -32.12 -3.45 0.36
N PRO A 101 -32.41 -2.13 0.39
CA PRO A 101 -31.62 -1.19 1.18
C PRO A 101 -31.78 -1.48 2.68
N PRO A 102 -30.72 -1.36 3.50
CA PRO A 102 -30.83 -1.54 4.94
C PRO A 102 -31.71 -0.43 5.51
N ARG A 103 -32.77 -0.83 6.23
CA ARG A 103 -33.56 0.09 7.05
C ARG A 103 -32.82 0.33 8.37
N PRO A 104 -32.79 1.56 8.91
CA PRO A 104 -32.23 1.78 10.23
C PRO A 104 -33.14 1.08 11.25
N GLY A 105 -32.61 0.10 11.99
CA GLY A 105 -33.29 -0.53 13.13
C GLY A 105 -34.01 -1.86 12.87
N GLY A 106 -33.69 -2.60 11.79
CA GLY A 106 -34.14 -3.98 11.60
C GLY A 106 -32.99 -4.97 11.71
N GLN A 107 -33.09 -5.99 12.58
CA GLN A 107 -32.16 -7.12 12.57
C GLN A 107 -32.10 -7.71 11.15
N ASN A 108 -30.93 -7.65 10.51
CA ASN A 108 -30.69 -8.30 9.23
C ASN A 108 -30.75 -9.81 9.45
N SER A 109 -31.89 -10.44 9.13
CA SER A 109 -32.12 -11.87 9.22
C SER A 109 -31.37 -12.70 8.16
N ASN A 110 -30.32 -12.13 7.56
CA ASN A 110 -29.47 -12.73 6.53
C ASN A 110 -27.97 -12.62 6.86
N ALA A 111 -27.59 -12.21 8.08
CA ALA A 111 -26.19 -12.27 8.50
C ALA A 111 -25.77 -13.74 8.55
N LEU A 112 -24.78 -14.10 7.73
CA LEU A 112 -24.16 -15.42 7.75
C LEU A 112 -23.50 -15.58 9.13
N ILE A 113 -24.01 -16.52 9.93
CA ILE A 113 -23.34 -16.91 11.18
C ILE A 113 -22.24 -17.91 10.82
N PRO A 114 -20.96 -17.62 11.14
CA PRO A 114 -19.88 -18.54 10.85
C PRO A 114 -20.12 -19.90 11.50
N ALA A 115 -20.00 -20.99 10.76
CA ALA A 115 -19.96 -22.32 11.35
C ALA A 115 -18.61 -22.57 12.05
N LEU A 116 -18.59 -23.47 13.06
CA LEU A 116 -17.33 -23.97 13.61
C LEU A 116 -16.64 -24.83 12.55
N PRO A 117 -15.38 -24.54 12.20
CA PRO A 117 -14.60 -25.42 11.32
C PRO A 117 -14.47 -26.82 11.91
N ASP A 118 -14.39 -27.83 11.04
CA ASP A 118 -14.18 -29.24 11.45
C ASP A 118 -12.83 -29.44 12.17
N GLU A 119 -11.84 -28.63 11.81
CA GLU A 119 -10.51 -28.61 12.41
C GLU A 119 -10.11 -27.18 12.78
N ILE A 120 -9.49 -27.03 13.95
CA ILE A 120 -9.05 -25.73 14.47
C ILE A 120 -7.52 -25.66 14.33
N ARG A 121 -7.03 -24.58 13.72
CA ARG A 121 -5.60 -24.29 13.66
C ARG A 121 -5.07 -24.04 15.08
N SER A 122 -3.91 -24.60 15.39
CA SER A 122 -3.11 -24.25 16.57
C SER A 122 -2.75 -22.76 16.58
N ILE A 123 -2.34 -22.25 17.73
CA ILE A 123 -1.88 -20.86 17.87
C ILE A 123 -0.43 -20.70 17.38
N ASP A 124 0.39 -21.74 17.54
CA ASP A 124 1.82 -21.75 17.18
C ASP A 124 2.09 -22.28 15.75
N GLY A 125 1.04 -22.52 14.96
CA GLY A 125 1.13 -23.02 13.58
C GLY A 125 1.42 -24.53 13.47
N THR A 126 1.68 -25.24 14.58
CA THR A 126 1.99 -26.68 14.55
C THR A 126 0.82 -27.52 14.02
N GLY A 127 1.14 -28.60 13.30
CA GLY A 127 0.15 -29.53 12.76
C GLY A 127 -0.60 -29.03 11.51
N ASN A 128 -0.19 -27.91 10.91
CA ASN A 128 -0.67 -27.51 9.59
C ASN A 128 -0.33 -28.59 8.55
N ASN A 129 0.96 -28.91 8.40
CA ASN A 129 1.40 -30.03 7.58
C ASN A 129 1.39 -31.33 8.41
N LEU A 130 0.64 -32.33 7.95
CA LEU A 130 0.47 -33.60 8.69
C LEU A 130 1.70 -34.52 8.62
N GLU A 131 2.55 -34.36 7.59
CA GLU A 131 3.77 -35.15 7.42
C GLU A 131 4.97 -34.52 8.14
N ASN A 132 5.00 -33.18 8.19
CA ASN A 132 5.98 -32.40 8.93
C ASN A 132 5.28 -31.37 9.86
N PRO A 133 4.88 -31.77 11.08
CA PRO A 133 4.06 -30.93 11.95
C PRO A 133 4.65 -29.58 12.36
N GLU A 134 5.96 -29.39 12.27
CA GLU A 134 6.64 -28.13 12.62
C GLU A 134 6.78 -27.18 11.42
N LEU A 135 6.41 -27.61 10.21
CA LEU A 135 6.60 -26.82 9.01
C LEU A 135 5.71 -25.56 9.03
N GLY A 136 6.32 -24.38 9.08
CA GLY A 136 5.65 -23.09 9.19
C GLY A 136 5.21 -22.70 10.61
N SER A 137 5.58 -23.47 11.64
CA SER A 137 5.36 -23.10 13.04
C SER A 137 6.28 -21.96 13.47
N THR A 138 6.11 -21.49 14.70
CA THR A 138 7.05 -20.56 15.34
C THR A 138 8.46 -21.17 15.47
N ASP A 139 9.45 -20.30 15.66
CA ASP A 139 10.86 -20.60 15.91
C ASP A 139 11.55 -21.45 14.81
N GLN A 140 11.04 -21.39 13.58
CA GLN A 140 11.65 -22.04 12.42
C GLN A 140 12.70 -21.15 11.74
N PRO A 141 13.82 -21.73 11.25
CA PRO A 141 14.76 -21.00 10.40
C PRO A 141 14.08 -20.45 9.15
N LEU A 142 14.45 -19.25 8.73
CA LEU A 142 14.00 -18.69 7.45
C LEU A 142 14.49 -19.55 6.29
N LEU A 143 13.64 -19.73 5.28
CA LEU A 143 13.98 -20.44 4.05
C LEU A 143 15.02 -19.64 3.25
N ARG A 144 15.93 -20.34 2.58
CA ARG A 144 16.91 -19.76 1.65
C ARG A 144 16.55 -20.20 0.25
N ILE A 145 16.12 -19.28 -0.61
CA ILE A 145 15.99 -19.56 -2.04
C ILE A 145 17.35 -19.36 -2.73
N ALA A 146 18.06 -18.30 -2.35
CA ALA A 146 19.44 -18.08 -2.69
C ALA A 146 20.35 -18.52 -1.54
N ASP A 147 21.53 -19.08 -1.85
CA ASP A 147 22.49 -19.53 -0.84
C ASP A 147 22.94 -18.36 0.08
N ALA A 148 23.36 -18.64 1.31
CA ALA A 148 23.86 -17.57 2.19
C ALA A 148 25.22 -17.04 1.72
N ASP A 149 25.38 -15.71 1.67
CA ASP A 149 26.59 -15.02 1.17
C ASP A 149 27.33 -14.25 2.28
N TYR A 150 27.71 -14.96 3.34
CA TYR A 150 28.56 -14.39 4.38
C TYR A 150 30.00 -14.20 3.87
N GLY A 151 30.70 -13.15 4.32
CA GLY A 151 32.05 -12.82 3.86
C GLY A 151 33.11 -13.93 4.11
N ASP A 152 32.89 -14.77 5.13
CA ASP A 152 33.69 -15.96 5.41
C ASP A 152 33.01 -17.28 4.99
N GLY A 153 31.83 -17.19 4.36
CA GLY A 153 30.93 -18.30 4.05
C GLY A 153 30.24 -18.92 5.27
N ILE A 154 30.40 -18.36 6.47
CA ILE A 154 29.91 -18.95 7.72
C ILE A 154 28.95 -18.00 8.45
N SER A 155 29.42 -16.81 8.81
CA SER A 155 28.67 -15.89 9.69
C SER A 155 29.18 -14.45 9.70
N THR A 156 30.34 -14.16 9.11
CA THR A 156 30.84 -12.78 8.98
C THR A 156 29.89 -12.03 8.04
N PRO A 157 29.29 -10.89 8.44
CA PRO A 157 28.32 -10.18 7.60
C PRO A 157 28.81 -9.93 6.16
N ALA A 158 27.88 -9.90 5.22
CA ALA A 158 28.17 -9.69 3.81
C ALA A 158 28.59 -8.24 3.50
N GLY A 159 29.11 -8.01 2.29
CA GLY A 159 29.30 -6.67 1.73
C GLY A 159 30.45 -5.85 2.35
N GLU A 160 31.53 -6.49 2.81
CA GLU A 160 32.74 -5.81 3.33
C GLU A 160 33.40 -4.90 2.27
N ASP A 161 33.21 -5.21 0.99
CA ASP A 161 33.73 -4.44 -0.16
C ASP A 161 32.73 -3.40 -0.70
N ARG A 162 31.57 -3.24 -0.06
CA ARG A 162 30.53 -2.26 -0.43
C ARG A 162 30.64 -0.99 0.42
N PRO A 163 30.14 0.16 -0.06
CA PRO A 163 30.11 1.39 0.74
C PRO A 163 29.31 1.22 2.04
N SER A 164 29.47 2.19 2.95
CA SER A 164 28.61 2.30 4.12
C SER A 164 27.14 2.38 3.69
N THR A 165 26.25 1.72 4.42
CA THR A 165 24.81 1.76 4.13
C THR A 165 24.20 3.15 4.35
N ARG A 166 24.80 3.97 5.22
CA ARG A 166 24.42 5.39 5.35
C ARG A 166 24.88 6.21 4.14
N GLU A 167 26.04 5.92 3.57
CA GLU A 167 26.47 6.57 2.31
C GLU A 167 25.52 6.23 1.16
N ILE A 168 25.10 4.96 1.06
CA ILE A 168 24.13 4.52 0.07
C ILE A 168 22.79 5.26 0.26
N SER A 169 22.27 5.30 1.48
CA SER A 169 21.04 6.05 1.83
C SER A 169 21.15 7.55 1.49
N ASN A 170 22.29 8.18 1.78
CA ASN A 170 22.51 9.59 1.46
C ASN A 170 22.44 9.89 -0.05
N VAL A 171 22.96 8.98 -0.88
CA VAL A 171 23.04 9.18 -2.34
C VAL A 171 21.74 8.80 -3.04
N LEU A 172 21.09 7.72 -2.59
CA LEU A 172 19.94 7.12 -3.28
C LEU A 172 18.58 7.56 -2.74
N SER A 173 18.47 7.86 -1.44
CA SER A 173 17.17 7.87 -0.75
C SER A 173 16.72 9.21 -0.20
N ASP A 174 17.40 10.29 -0.58
CA ASP A 174 16.98 11.65 -0.26
C ASP A 174 15.73 12.03 -1.05
N VAL A 175 14.72 12.57 -0.38
CA VAL A 175 13.47 13.06 -0.99
C VAL A 175 13.59 14.55 -1.29
N GLU A 176 13.22 14.99 -2.51
CA GLU A 176 13.02 16.41 -2.80
C GLU A 176 11.55 16.82 -2.62
N GLY A 177 11.28 17.83 -1.79
CA GLY A 177 9.90 18.32 -1.58
C GLY A 177 9.01 17.29 -0.90
N ASP A 178 7.82 17.05 -1.45
CA ASP A 178 6.81 16.14 -0.86
C ASP A 178 6.95 14.68 -1.34
N GLY A 179 8.05 14.37 -2.06
CA GLY A 179 8.28 13.05 -2.67
C GLY A 179 7.46 12.77 -3.92
N THR A 180 7.66 11.58 -4.47
CA THR A 180 6.96 11.09 -5.65
C THR A 180 5.76 10.25 -5.21
N LYS A 181 4.54 10.69 -5.54
CA LYS A 181 3.32 9.91 -5.25
C LYS A 181 3.24 8.69 -6.18
N ASN A 182 2.65 7.60 -5.68
CA ASN A 182 2.52 6.38 -6.44
C ASN A 182 1.74 6.58 -7.76
N ASP A 183 2.36 6.23 -8.89
CA ASP A 183 1.84 6.44 -10.25
C ASP A 183 0.56 5.65 -10.54
N ARG A 184 0.28 4.60 -9.75
CA ARG A 184 -0.94 3.79 -9.85
C ARG A 184 -2.04 4.25 -8.90
N GLY A 185 -1.80 5.32 -8.14
CA GLY A 185 -2.73 5.88 -7.17
C GLY A 185 -3.04 4.92 -6.03
N LEU A 186 -2.05 4.17 -5.58
CA LEU A 186 -2.18 3.37 -4.36
C LEU A 186 -2.32 4.30 -3.15
N SER A 187 -3.24 3.97 -2.25
CA SER A 187 -3.48 4.74 -1.03
C SER A 187 -2.50 4.34 0.08
N ALA A 188 -2.49 5.12 1.16
CA ALA A 188 -1.76 4.81 2.39
C ALA A 188 -2.08 3.41 2.95
N PHE A 189 -3.28 2.85 2.72
CA PHE A 189 -3.59 1.46 3.06
C PHE A 189 -2.61 0.42 2.47
N LEU A 190 -1.88 0.76 1.41
CA LEU A 190 -0.81 -0.09 0.89
C LEU A 190 0.22 -0.43 1.98
N TYR A 191 0.78 0.56 2.67
CA TYR A 191 1.78 0.30 3.71
C TYR A 191 1.15 -0.16 5.00
N VAL A 192 -0.04 0.35 5.35
CA VAL A 192 -0.70 -0.03 6.62
C VAL A 192 -1.10 -1.51 6.59
N TRP A 193 -1.70 -1.97 5.48
CA TRP A 193 -2.01 -3.40 5.33
C TRP A 193 -0.76 -4.24 5.10
N GLY A 194 0.20 -3.76 4.30
CA GLY A 194 1.46 -4.45 4.08
C GLY A 194 2.18 -4.76 5.39
N GLN A 195 2.30 -3.76 6.27
CA GLN A 195 2.86 -3.91 7.61
C GLN A 195 2.01 -4.83 8.50
N PHE A 196 0.68 -4.69 8.46
CA PHE A 196 -0.22 -5.57 9.21
C PHE A 196 -0.08 -7.05 8.83
N ILE A 197 0.22 -7.34 7.56
CA ILE A 197 0.47 -8.70 7.06
C ILE A 197 1.90 -9.16 7.33
N ASP A 198 2.92 -8.29 7.18
CA ASP A 198 4.31 -8.59 7.56
C ASP A 198 4.36 -9.09 9.01
N HIS A 199 3.64 -8.41 9.89
CA HIS A 199 3.58 -8.72 11.30
C HIS A 199 2.78 -10.01 11.63
N ASP A 200 2.07 -10.58 10.66
CA ASP A 200 1.39 -11.89 10.78
C ASP A 200 2.35 -13.05 10.45
N ILE A 201 3.33 -12.83 9.56
CA ILE A 201 4.06 -13.91 8.89
C ILE A 201 5.53 -13.98 9.22
N ASP A 202 6.16 -12.87 9.64
CA ASP A 202 7.54 -12.92 10.14
C ASP A 202 7.90 -11.93 11.25
N LEU A 203 8.83 -12.40 12.10
CA LEU A 203 9.46 -11.60 13.14
C LEU A 203 10.86 -12.16 13.43
N THR A 204 11.89 -11.43 13.00
CA THR A 204 13.26 -11.74 13.41
C THR A 204 13.66 -10.87 14.59
N SER A 205 13.81 -11.49 15.76
CA SER A 205 14.19 -10.80 17.00
C SER A 205 15.70 -10.54 17.10
N HIS A 206 16.08 -9.71 18.06
CA HIS A 206 17.47 -9.55 18.50
C HIS A 206 17.57 -9.54 20.02
N SER A 207 18.59 -10.22 20.56
CA SER A 207 18.81 -10.28 22.00
C SER A 207 19.47 -9.01 22.56
N GLN A 208 19.04 -8.56 23.74
CA GLN A 208 19.72 -7.47 24.43
C GLN A 208 21.19 -7.81 24.72
N GLY A 209 22.10 -6.93 24.31
CA GLY A 209 23.55 -7.17 24.40
C GLY A 209 24.08 -8.15 23.34
N GLY A 210 23.32 -8.36 22.26
CA GLY A 210 23.76 -9.11 21.08
C GLY A 210 24.97 -8.50 20.37
N GLU A 211 25.41 -9.16 19.31
CA GLU A 211 26.58 -8.75 18.53
C GLU A 211 26.30 -7.42 17.82
N LEU A 212 27.12 -6.39 18.11
CA LEU A 212 27.03 -5.08 17.47
C LEU A 212 27.58 -5.16 16.03
N PHE A 213 26.77 -4.71 15.07
CA PHE A 213 27.15 -4.54 13.67
C PHE A 213 26.76 -3.15 13.17
N ALA A 214 27.32 -2.14 13.85
CA ALA A 214 27.00 -0.74 13.62
C ALA A 214 27.28 -0.29 12.19
N ILE A 215 26.50 0.69 11.73
CA ILE A 215 26.64 1.34 10.43
C ILE A 215 27.63 2.51 10.61
N GLU A 216 28.67 2.52 9.80
CA GLU A 216 29.65 3.61 9.78
C GLU A 216 29.03 4.88 9.18
N VAL A 217 29.12 6.01 9.86
CA VAL A 217 28.60 7.29 9.35
C VAL A 217 29.72 8.00 8.57
N PRO A 218 29.49 8.45 7.32
CA PRO A 218 30.46 9.23 6.58
C PRO A 218 30.90 10.49 7.34
N ALA A 219 32.21 10.77 7.34
CA ALA A 219 32.74 11.93 8.06
C ALA A 219 32.13 13.24 7.51
N GLY A 220 31.51 14.01 8.40
CA GLY A 220 30.82 15.25 8.01
C GLY A 220 29.40 15.04 7.45
N ASP A 221 28.81 13.85 7.64
CA ASP A 221 27.38 13.62 7.42
C ASP A 221 26.56 14.73 8.11
N PRO A 222 25.67 15.41 7.40
CA PRO A 222 24.99 16.60 7.92
C PRO A 222 24.09 16.30 9.13
N GLU A 223 23.56 15.08 9.23
CA GLU A 223 22.61 14.69 10.27
C GLU A 223 23.31 13.96 11.43
N PHE A 224 24.11 12.95 11.11
CA PHE A 224 24.67 12.04 12.12
C PHE A 224 26.11 12.39 12.54
N ASP A 225 26.86 13.16 11.74
CA ASP A 225 28.20 13.66 12.08
C ASP A 225 28.44 15.13 11.68
N PRO A 226 27.56 16.09 12.11
CA PRO A 226 27.63 17.48 11.65
C PRO A 226 28.93 18.20 12.02
N THR A 227 29.69 17.66 12.98
CA THR A 227 30.98 18.22 13.40
C THR A 227 32.18 17.68 12.60
N GLY A 228 31.97 16.66 11.76
CA GLY A 228 33.01 15.99 11.00
C GLY A 228 34.02 15.26 11.89
N SER A 229 33.53 14.59 12.94
CA SER A 229 34.37 13.83 13.86
C SER A 229 34.99 12.59 13.19
N GLY A 230 34.26 11.96 12.27
CA GLY A 230 34.64 10.71 11.61
C GLY A 230 34.52 9.45 12.49
N ASP A 231 34.01 9.58 13.72
CA ASP A 231 33.85 8.46 14.68
C ASP A 231 32.37 8.11 14.94
N ALA A 232 31.43 8.79 14.27
CA ALA A 232 29.99 8.58 14.45
C ALA A 232 29.53 7.25 13.84
N ILE A 233 28.53 6.64 14.47
CA ILE A 233 27.90 5.39 14.01
C ILE A 233 26.39 5.45 14.22
N ILE A 234 25.65 4.66 13.44
CA ILE A 234 24.26 4.30 13.73
C ILE A 234 24.26 2.86 14.29
N PRO A 235 23.74 2.62 15.50
CA PRO A 235 23.82 1.31 16.13
C PRO A 235 22.88 0.31 15.47
N LEU A 236 23.36 -0.92 15.23
CA LEU A 236 22.56 -2.07 14.82
C LEU A 236 23.04 -3.29 15.61
N THR A 237 22.12 -4.03 16.20
CA THR A 237 22.40 -5.34 16.80
C THR A 237 22.02 -6.42 15.79
N ARG A 238 22.93 -7.37 15.54
CA ARG A 238 22.68 -8.51 14.65
C ARG A 238 21.49 -9.34 15.13
N SER A 239 20.78 -9.91 14.17
CA SER A 239 19.61 -10.74 14.41
C SER A 239 19.95 -12.01 15.17
N ASP A 240 19.00 -12.47 15.98
CA ASP A 240 19.06 -13.79 16.60
C ASP A 240 19.02 -14.87 15.50
N PHE A 241 19.61 -16.02 15.81
CA PHE A 241 19.85 -17.09 14.83
C PHE A 241 19.81 -18.45 15.52
N ASP A 242 19.62 -19.52 14.74
CA ASP A 242 19.74 -20.87 15.27
C ASP A 242 21.18 -21.13 15.71
N THR A 243 21.38 -21.26 17.03
CA THR A 243 22.68 -21.52 17.65
C THR A 243 23.35 -22.83 17.19
N SER A 244 22.64 -23.72 16.50
CA SER A 244 23.18 -24.91 15.85
C SER A 244 23.86 -24.63 14.49
N THR A 245 23.66 -23.43 13.94
CA THR A 245 24.18 -22.95 12.64
C THR A 245 25.35 -21.97 12.81
N GLY A 246 25.93 -21.50 11.70
CA GLY A 246 27.08 -20.58 11.73
C GLY A 246 28.38 -21.25 12.22
N THR A 247 28.53 -22.54 11.96
CA THR A 247 29.66 -23.36 12.46
C THR A 247 30.67 -23.73 11.39
N SER A 248 30.28 -23.71 10.12
CA SER A 248 31.14 -24.02 8.96
C SER A 248 30.51 -23.52 7.66
N VAL A 249 31.25 -23.58 6.56
CA VAL A 249 30.74 -23.19 5.22
C VAL A 249 29.58 -24.06 4.75
N ASP A 250 29.50 -25.31 5.22
CA ASP A 250 28.39 -26.24 4.92
C ASP A 250 27.22 -26.08 5.91
N ASN A 251 27.35 -25.19 6.90
CA ASN A 251 26.33 -24.88 7.91
C ASN A 251 26.41 -23.39 8.31
N PRO A 252 26.13 -22.48 7.35
CA PRO A 252 26.19 -21.04 7.58
C PRO A 252 25.08 -20.58 8.53
N ARG A 253 25.22 -19.38 9.10
CA ARG A 253 24.29 -18.81 10.08
C ARG A 253 22.87 -18.62 9.50
N GLN A 254 21.86 -19.15 10.16
CA GLN A 254 20.45 -19.02 9.76
C GLN A 254 19.63 -18.30 10.82
N GLN A 255 18.99 -17.19 10.43
CA GLN A 255 18.05 -16.46 11.25
C GLN A 255 16.73 -17.22 11.40
N ILE A 256 16.00 -16.93 12.47
CA ILE A 256 14.75 -17.61 12.85
C ILE A 256 13.61 -16.59 12.84
N SER A 257 12.42 -17.01 12.40
CA SER A 257 11.17 -16.29 12.68
C SER A 257 10.58 -16.77 13.99
N THR A 258 10.23 -15.86 14.90
CA THR A 258 9.64 -16.20 16.21
C THR A 258 8.10 -16.28 16.17
N ILE A 259 7.49 -16.06 15.01
CA ILE A 259 6.03 -16.17 14.79
C ILE A 259 5.71 -17.18 13.69
N THR A 260 4.43 -17.55 13.54
CA THR A 260 3.98 -18.48 12.52
C THR A 260 4.22 -17.92 11.11
N ALA A 261 4.40 -18.77 10.11
CA ALA A 261 4.58 -18.32 8.73
C ALA A 261 3.24 -18.00 8.03
N PHE A 262 2.12 -18.44 8.58
CA PHE A 262 0.83 -18.43 7.88
C PHE A 262 0.12 -17.09 8.03
N LEU A 263 -0.72 -16.76 7.04
CA LEU A 263 -1.72 -15.70 7.20
C LEU A 263 -2.85 -16.20 8.10
N ASP A 264 -2.61 -16.22 9.40
CA ASP A 264 -3.51 -16.82 10.40
C ASP A 264 -3.93 -15.88 11.52
N GLY A 265 -3.74 -14.58 11.30
CA GLY A 265 -4.18 -13.56 12.24
C GLY A 265 -3.34 -13.56 13.51
N SER A 266 -2.10 -14.08 13.49
CA SER A 266 -1.22 -14.19 14.66
C SER A 266 -0.91 -12.81 15.26
N GLN A 267 -0.89 -11.74 14.45
CA GLN A 267 -0.77 -10.37 14.92
C GLN A 267 -1.97 -9.90 15.75
N VAL A 268 -3.14 -10.53 15.58
CA VAL A 268 -4.37 -10.31 16.37
C VAL A 268 -4.48 -11.30 17.54
N TYR A 269 -4.13 -12.57 17.33
CA TYR A 269 -4.42 -13.68 18.25
C TYR A 269 -3.21 -14.22 19.02
N GLY A 270 -2.00 -13.80 18.69
CA GLY A 270 -0.76 -14.31 19.24
C GLY A 270 -0.21 -15.51 18.47
N SER A 271 1.09 -15.75 18.64
CA SER A 271 1.81 -16.93 18.12
C SER A 271 2.10 -17.98 19.20
N ASP A 272 1.64 -17.77 20.43
CA ASP A 272 1.70 -18.76 21.51
C ASP A 272 0.43 -18.73 22.37
N GLN A 273 0.10 -19.88 22.98
CA GLN A 273 -1.15 -20.03 23.74
C GLN A 273 -1.25 -19.08 24.94
N ALA A 274 -0.14 -18.74 25.59
CA ALA A 274 -0.19 -17.85 26.76
C ALA A 274 -0.53 -16.42 26.36
N THR A 275 0.04 -15.93 25.24
CA THR A 275 -0.35 -14.66 24.63
C THR A 275 -1.81 -14.70 24.20
N ALA A 276 -2.25 -15.72 23.45
CA ALA A 276 -3.64 -15.86 23.01
C ALA A 276 -4.64 -15.86 24.18
N ASP A 277 -4.34 -16.58 25.25
CA ASP A 277 -5.18 -16.62 26.46
C ASP A 277 -5.23 -15.24 27.15
N SER A 278 -4.12 -14.50 27.17
CA SER A 278 -4.05 -13.18 27.82
C SER A 278 -4.91 -12.11 27.10
N LEU A 279 -5.16 -12.31 25.81
CA LEU A 279 -5.95 -11.38 24.97
C LEU A 279 -7.46 -11.65 25.07
N ARG A 280 -7.89 -12.73 25.73
CA ARG A 280 -9.30 -13.15 25.80
C ARG A 280 -9.96 -12.71 27.10
N THR A 281 -11.27 -12.45 27.03
CA THR A 281 -12.09 -12.24 28.24
C THR A 281 -12.54 -13.56 28.88
N PHE A 282 -12.53 -14.66 28.11
CA PHE A 282 -13.17 -15.94 28.45
C PHE A 282 -14.66 -15.80 28.78
N GLU A 283 -15.31 -14.77 28.23
CA GLU A 283 -16.74 -14.55 28.30
C GLU A 283 -17.31 -14.26 26.90
N GLY A 284 -18.19 -15.14 26.44
CA GLY A 284 -18.87 -15.01 25.15
C GLY A 284 -17.95 -15.16 23.93
N GLY A 285 -16.78 -15.79 24.11
CA GLY A 285 -15.75 -15.95 23.08
C GLY A 285 -15.05 -14.65 22.71
N ARG A 286 -15.13 -13.60 23.54
CA ARG A 286 -14.65 -12.25 23.20
C ARG A 286 -13.16 -12.04 23.50
N MET A 287 -12.58 -11.12 22.75
CA MET A 287 -11.26 -10.53 22.97
C MET A 287 -11.37 -9.29 23.87
N ALA A 288 -10.33 -9.04 24.66
CA ALA A 288 -10.27 -7.91 25.58
C ALA A 288 -10.15 -6.58 24.83
N VAL A 289 -10.97 -5.61 25.25
CA VAL A 289 -10.96 -4.22 24.78
C VAL A 289 -11.25 -3.29 25.95
N THR A 290 -10.87 -2.02 25.84
CA THR A 290 -11.27 -0.98 26.78
C THR A 290 -12.75 -0.63 26.64
N ASP A 291 -13.30 0.16 27.57
CA ASP A 291 -14.69 0.63 27.51
C ASP A 291 -14.99 1.44 26.22
N ASP A 292 -13.97 2.14 25.69
CA ASP A 292 -14.04 2.89 24.43
C ASP A 292 -13.75 2.02 23.20
N GLY A 293 -13.62 0.71 23.39
CA GLY A 293 -13.42 -0.27 22.32
C GLY A 293 -12.05 -0.22 21.66
N LEU A 294 -11.02 0.29 22.35
CA LEU A 294 -9.62 0.25 21.91
C LEU A 294 -8.93 -0.99 22.49
N LEU A 295 -7.74 -1.31 21.96
CA LEU A 295 -6.91 -2.35 22.56
C LEU A 295 -6.39 -1.93 23.94
N PRO A 296 -6.31 -2.85 24.92
CA PRO A 296 -5.72 -2.56 26.22
C PRO A 296 -4.24 -2.16 26.08
N MET A 297 -3.74 -1.36 27.04
CA MET A 297 -2.30 -1.03 27.14
C MET A 297 -1.70 -1.56 28.44
N ASP A 298 -0.40 -1.81 28.43
CA ASP A 298 0.38 -2.15 29.61
C ASP A 298 0.78 -0.90 30.43
N ASP A 299 1.49 -1.10 31.55
CA ASP A 299 1.93 -0.01 32.43
C ASP A 299 2.96 0.93 31.78
N GLN A 300 3.50 0.56 30.61
CA GLN A 300 4.46 1.31 29.81
C GLN A 300 3.78 2.05 28.65
N GLY A 301 2.45 1.95 28.53
CA GLY A 301 1.67 2.58 27.47
C GLY A 301 1.82 1.88 26.12
N GLN A 302 2.26 0.62 26.10
CA GLN A 302 2.27 -0.21 24.89
C GLN A 302 0.98 -1.01 24.79
N VAL A 303 0.43 -1.09 23.59
CA VAL A 303 -0.73 -1.90 23.27
C VAL A 303 -0.44 -3.38 23.50
N ILE A 304 -1.37 -4.07 24.15
CA ILE A 304 -1.37 -5.51 24.34
C ILE A 304 -2.12 -6.13 23.16
N ALA A 305 -1.39 -6.80 22.27
CA ALA A 305 -1.89 -7.44 21.05
C ALA A 305 -1.20 -8.80 20.81
N GLY A 306 -1.55 -9.46 19.71
CA GLY A 306 -0.94 -10.73 19.31
C GLY A 306 0.52 -10.59 18.88
N ASP A 307 0.89 -9.44 18.30
CA ASP A 307 2.26 -9.09 17.92
C ASP A 307 2.80 -7.92 18.74
N ILE A 308 4.08 -7.99 19.10
CA ILE A 308 4.75 -7.03 19.98
C ILE A 308 4.96 -5.64 19.35
N ARG A 309 4.85 -5.53 18.02
CA ARG A 309 5.05 -4.28 17.26
C ARG A 309 3.74 -3.53 17.04
N ALA A 310 2.62 -3.99 17.59
CA ALA A 310 1.30 -3.37 17.37
C ALA A 310 1.19 -1.88 17.76
N SER A 311 2.14 -1.35 18.53
CA SER A 311 2.21 0.07 18.95
C SER A 311 3.13 0.93 18.09
N GLU A 312 3.78 0.37 17.06
CA GLU A 312 4.82 1.10 16.31
C GLU A 312 4.30 2.43 15.75
N ASN A 313 3.12 2.42 15.14
CA ASN A 313 2.43 3.62 14.66
C ASN A 313 0.90 3.49 14.81
N ILE A 314 0.20 4.62 14.78
CA ILE A 314 -1.24 4.71 15.06
C ILE A 314 -2.13 4.12 13.95
N SER A 315 -1.70 4.07 12.69
CA SER A 315 -2.43 3.41 11.60
C SER A 315 -2.42 1.89 11.79
N LEU A 316 -1.27 1.31 12.13
CA LEU A 316 -1.14 -0.11 12.48
C LEU A 316 -2.00 -0.47 13.70
N THR A 317 -1.92 0.31 14.78
CA THR A 317 -2.77 0.09 15.97
C THR A 317 -4.26 0.20 15.63
N SER A 318 -4.64 1.08 14.70
CA SER A 318 -6.03 1.23 14.24
C SER A 318 -6.53 -0.01 13.51
N LEU A 319 -5.73 -0.61 12.61
CA LEU A 319 -6.08 -1.90 11.97
C LEU A 319 -6.16 -3.06 12.98
N GLN A 320 -5.22 -3.13 13.93
CA GLN A 320 -5.27 -4.14 14.99
C GLN A 320 -6.56 -4.04 15.81
N THR A 321 -6.93 -2.81 16.19
CA THR A 321 -8.20 -2.54 16.89
C THR A 321 -9.40 -2.93 16.04
N LEU A 322 -9.38 -2.63 14.74
CA LEU A 322 -10.46 -2.95 13.81
C LEU A 322 -10.76 -4.45 13.76
N PHE A 323 -9.75 -5.30 13.67
CA PHE A 323 -9.95 -6.76 13.59
C PHE A 323 -10.34 -7.39 14.93
N VAL A 324 -9.91 -6.83 16.06
CA VAL A 324 -10.44 -7.23 17.38
C VAL A 324 -11.92 -6.85 17.52
N ARG A 325 -12.34 -5.70 17.00
CA ARG A 325 -13.76 -5.32 16.93
C ARG A 325 -14.56 -6.26 16.03
N GLU A 326 -14.04 -6.62 14.86
CA GLU A 326 -14.71 -7.57 13.95
C GLU A 326 -14.87 -8.95 14.61
N HIS A 327 -13.84 -9.42 15.33
CA HIS A 327 -13.92 -10.64 16.13
C HIS A 327 -15.07 -10.57 17.15
N ASN A 328 -15.10 -9.51 17.96
CA ASN A 328 -16.13 -9.35 19.00
C ASN A 328 -17.54 -9.20 18.40
N ARG A 329 -17.67 -8.52 17.25
CA ARG A 329 -18.93 -8.41 16.50
C ARG A 329 -19.43 -9.77 16.03
N LEU A 330 -18.54 -10.63 15.54
CA LEU A 330 -18.86 -12.00 15.12
C LEU A 330 -19.21 -12.87 16.34
N ALA A 331 -18.43 -12.81 17.42
CA ALA A 331 -18.70 -13.53 18.66
C ALA A 331 -20.10 -13.21 19.22
N ASP A 332 -20.46 -11.92 19.27
CA ASP A 332 -21.78 -11.47 19.72
C ASP A 332 -22.92 -12.01 18.82
N GLN A 333 -22.69 -12.11 17.51
CA GLN A 333 -23.66 -12.70 16.56
C GLN A 333 -23.80 -14.21 16.74
N ILE A 334 -22.69 -14.92 16.94
CA ILE A 334 -22.67 -16.37 17.17
C ILE A 334 -23.44 -16.69 18.45
N VAL A 335 -23.13 -16.02 19.57
CA VAL A 335 -23.84 -16.18 20.85
C VAL A 335 -25.33 -15.88 20.72
N ALA A 336 -25.69 -14.84 19.97
CA ALA A 336 -27.10 -14.50 19.74
C ALA A 336 -27.84 -15.57 18.93
N SER A 337 -27.14 -16.32 18.07
CA SER A 337 -27.70 -17.38 17.22
C SER A 337 -27.82 -18.72 17.95
N ASP A 338 -26.83 -19.09 18.76
CA ASP A 338 -26.80 -20.31 19.57
C ASP A 338 -26.18 -20.04 20.95
N PRO A 339 -27.00 -19.68 21.96
CA PRO A 339 -26.53 -19.38 23.30
C PRO A 339 -25.96 -20.58 24.08
N GLU A 340 -26.08 -21.81 23.57
CA GLU A 340 -25.58 -23.02 24.23
C GLU A 340 -24.12 -23.34 23.86
N LEU A 341 -23.54 -22.62 22.89
CA LEU A 341 -22.13 -22.76 22.54
C LEU A 341 -21.23 -22.36 23.73
N SER A 342 -20.18 -23.15 23.95
CA SER A 342 -19.13 -22.79 24.91
C SER A 342 -18.33 -21.58 24.43
N ASP A 343 -17.79 -20.79 25.37
CA ASP A 343 -16.85 -19.68 25.09
C ASP A 343 -15.80 -20.03 24.02
N GLU A 344 -15.14 -21.18 24.18
CA GLU A 344 -14.11 -21.65 23.26
C GLU A 344 -14.63 -21.88 21.85
N ALA A 345 -15.82 -22.45 21.71
CA ALA A 345 -16.42 -22.70 20.39
C ALA A 345 -16.78 -21.39 19.69
N VAL A 346 -17.23 -20.38 20.44
CA VAL A 346 -17.52 -19.04 19.90
C VAL A 346 -16.22 -18.35 19.47
N TYR A 347 -15.19 -18.36 20.33
CA TYR A 347 -13.89 -17.79 20.04
C TYR A 347 -13.28 -18.37 18.75
N GLN A 348 -13.29 -19.71 18.61
CA GLN A 348 -12.70 -20.37 17.44
C GLN A 348 -13.53 -20.14 16.17
N GLN A 349 -14.85 -20.06 16.26
CA GLN A 349 -15.71 -19.66 15.13
C GLN A 349 -15.41 -18.24 14.64
N ALA A 350 -15.34 -17.28 15.57
CA ALA A 350 -15.04 -15.89 15.24
C ALA A 350 -13.61 -15.73 14.71
N ARG A 351 -12.63 -16.38 15.35
CA ARG A 351 -11.22 -16.40 14.91
C ARG A 351 -11.09 -16.92 13.47
N ALA A 352 -11.66 -18.08 13.17
CA ALA A 352 -11.56 -18.68 11.83
C ALA A 352 -12.16 -17.78 10.73
N MET A 353 -13.29 -17.12 11.01
CA MET A 353 -13.90 -16.18 10.06
C MET A 353 -13.04 -14.94 9.86
N VAL A 354 -12.48 -14.34 10.92
CA VAL A 354 -11.58 -13.19 10.80
C VAL A 354 -10.33 -13.55 9.99
N ILE A 355 -9.73 -14.71 10.24
CA ILE A 355 -8.59 -15.22 9.46
C ILE A 355 -8.97 -15.32 7.97
N ALA A 356 -10.14 -15.89 7.67
CA ALA A 356 -10.61 -16.00 6.29
C ALA A 356 -10.81 -14.63 5.61
N LEU A 357 -11.27 -13.62 6.35
CA LEU A 357 -11.38 -12.25 5.85
C LEU A 357 -9.99 -11.64 5.57
N ILE A 358 -9.03 -11.81 6.48
CA ILE A 358 -7.64 -11.33 6.30
C ILE A 358 -7.00 -11.99 5.07
N GLN A 359 -7.14 -13.31 4.93
CA GLN A 359 -6.65 -14.04 3.76
C GLN A 359 -7.32 -13.55 2.47
N SER A 360 -8.65 -13.46 2.44
CA SER A 360 -9.41 -13.00 1.27
C SER A 360 -9.00 -11.58 0.85
N ILE A 361 -8.96 -10.62 1.77
CA ILE A 361 -8.56 -9.23 1.48
C ILE A 361 -7.13 -9.19 0.95
N THR A 362 -6.22 -9.98 1.53
CA THR A 362 -4.82 -10.05 1.09
C THR A 362 -4.69 -10.54 -0.36
N TYR A 363 -5.32 -11.67 -0.71
CA TYR A 363 -5.21 -12.25 -2.06
C TYR A 363 -6.10 -11.57 -3.11
N ASN A 364 -7.23 -10.98 -2.73
CA ASN A 364 -8.22 -10.44 -3.67
C ASN A 364 -8.18 -8.91 -3.82
N GLU A 365 -7.62 -8.17 -2.86
CA GLU A 365 -7.51 -6.72 -2.91
C GLU A 365 -6.05 -6.23 -2.89
N PHE A 366 -5.29 -6.56 -1.84
CA PHE A 366 -3.94 -6.03 -1.62
C PHE A 366 -2.90 -6.53 -2.64
N LEU A 367 -2.72 -7.85 -2.79
CA LEU A 367 -1.72 -8.41 -3.70
C LEU A 367 -1.98 -8.04 -5.16
N PRO A 368 -3.23 -8.05 -5.68
CA PRO A 368 -3.51 -7.54 -7.03
C PRO A 368 -3.25 -6.03 -7.18
N ALA A 369 -3.44 -5.24 -6.12
CA ALA A 369 -3.10 -3.81 -6.15
C ALA A 369 -1.59 -3.61 -6.28
N LEU A 370 -0.78 -4.30 -5.46
CA LEU A 370 0.69 -4.23 -5.46
C LEU A 370 1.32 -4.88 -6.72
N LEU A 371 1.06 -6.17 -6.92
CA LEU A 371 1.75 -7.00 -7.92
C LEU A 371 1.11 -6.91 -9.31
N GLY A 372 -0.06 -6.31 -9.42
CA GLY A 372 -0.88 -6.40 -10.62
C GLY A 372 -1.65 -7.71 -10.72
N ALA A 373 -2.62 -7.75 -11.62
CA ALA A 373 -3.48 -8.92 -11.74
C ALA A 373 -2.72 -10.12 -12.32
N ARG A 374 -2.94 -11.31 -11.71
CA ARG A 374 -2.39 -12.62 -12.14
C ARG A 374 -0.89 -12.83 -11.87
N ALA A 375 -0.27 -12.00 -11.02
CA ALA A 375 1.09 -12.28 -10.53
C ALA A 375 1.15 -13.64 -9.80
N ILE A 376 0.09 -13.99 -9.07
CA ILE A 376 -0.09 -15.28 -8.42
C ILE A 376 -1.12 -16.11 -9.22
N PRO A 377 -0.82 -17.37 -9.59
CA PRO A 377 -1.77 -18.24 -10.28
C PRO A 377 -3.04 -18.52 -9.47
N ASP A 378 -4.13 -18.89 -10.14
CA ASP A 378 -5.37 -19.34 -9.48
C ASP A 378 -5.09 -20.52 -8.54
N TYR A 379 -5.78 -20.56 -7.40
CA TYR A 379 -5.59 -21.60 -6.40
C TYR A 379 -5.99 -22.99 -6.92
N ALA A 380 -5.12 -23.96 -6.72
CA ALA A 380 -5.30 -25.34 -7.20
C ALA A 380 -5.66 -26.34 -6.08
N GLY A 381 -5.80 -25.86 -4.84
CA GLY A 381 -5.95 -26.69 -3.65
C GLY A 381 -4.64 -26.87 -2.87
N TYR A 382 -4.77 -27.33 -1.63
CA TYR A 382 -3.65 -27.54 -0.72
C TYR A 382 -2.71 -28.64 -1.23
N ASP A 383 -1.40 -28.37 -1.21
CA ASP A 383 -0.35 -29.33 -1.51
C ASP A 383 0.60 -29.46 -0.31
N SER A 384 0.59 -30.63 0.32
CA SER A 384 1.43 -30.93 1.48
C SER A 384 2.93 -31.00 1.17
N ASN A 385 3.34 -30.94 -0.10
CA ASN A 385 4.75 -30.88 -0.50
C ASN A 385 5.27 -29.45 -0.64
N VAL A 386 4.41 -28.44 -0.53
CA VAL A 386 4.80 -27.02 -0.56
C VAL A 386 5.34 -26.62 0.80
N ASP A 387 6.46 -25.90 0.79
CA ASP A 387 7.08 -25.33 2.00
C ASP A 387 6.61 -23.88 2.21
N PRO A 388 5.72 -23.61 3.18
CA PRO A 388 5.20 -22.28 3.46
C PRO A 388 6.20 -21.38 4.22
N THR A 389 7.36 -21.90 4.65
CA THR A 389 8.32 -21.12 5.45
C THR A 389 8.72 -19.81 4.75
N ILE A 390 8.81 -18.72 5.52
CA ILE A 390 9.19 -17.42 4.99
C ILE A 390 10.63 -17.43 4.47
N ALA A 391 10.81 -16.98 3.23
CA ALA A 391 12.12 -16.80 2.63
C ALA A 391 12.86 -15.60 3.25
N ASN A 392 14.16 -15.74 3.48
CA ASN A 392 14.99 -14.69 4.07
C ASN A 392 15.06 -13.46 3.15
N GLU A 393 15.11 -13.68 1.84
CA GLU A 393 15.06 -12.63 0.80
C GLU A 393 13.72 -11.88 0.82
N PHE A 394 12.63 -12.57 1.17
CA PHE A 394 11.31 -11.96 1.29
C PHE A 394 11.23 -11.02 2.51
N SER A 395 11.45 -11.53 3.72
CA SER A 395 11.29 -10.75 4.96
C SER A 395 12.37 -9.68 5.17
N THR A 396 13.59 -9.95 4.68
CA THR A 396 14.73 -9.07 4.94
C THR A 396 14.96 -8.04 3.83
N ALA A 397 14.36 -8.23 2.65
CA ALA A 397 14.48 -7.29 1.54
C ALA A 397 13.14 -7.02 0.85
N ALA A 398 12.53 -7.99 0.18
CA ALA A 398 11.46 -7.72 -0.78
C ALA A 398 10.19 -7.15 -0.15
N PHE A 399 9.75 -7.65 1.00
CA PHE A 399 8.53 -7.18 1.67
C PHE A 399 8.72 -5.88 2.46
N ARG A 400 9.97 -5.37 2.50
CA ARG A 400 10.30 -4.03 3.04
C ARG A 400 10.12 -2.91 2.04
N PHE A 401 9.48 -3.18 0.90
CA PHE A 401 9.10 -2.15 -0.07
C PHE A 401 8.23 -1.07 0.58
N GLY A 402 7.42 -1.44 1.59
CA GLY A 402 6.54 -0.52 2.30
C GLY A 402 7.27 0.69 2.88
N HIS A 403 8.56 0.56 3.24
CA HIS A 403 9.33 1.65 3.85
C HIS A 403 9.53 2.87 2.95
N SER A 404 9.38 2.75 1.62
CA SER A 404 9.42 3.91 0.70
C SER A 404 8.06 4.58 0.50
N THR A 405 6.98 3.95 0.96
CA THR A 405 5.61 4.33 0.57
C THR A 405 4.88 5.23 1.59
N LEU A 406 5.51 5.51 2.74
CA LEU A 406 4.94 6.35 3.79
C LEU A 406 5.04 7.83 3.45
N ASN A 407 4.01 8.60 3.79
CA ASN A 407 4.06 10.06 3.84
C ASN A 407 4.85 10.53 5.07
N ASP A 408 5.36 11.76 5.06
CA ASP A 408 6.14 12.32 6.18
C ASP A 408 5.25 12.84 7.32
N ASP A 409 3.94 12.78 7.11
CA ASP A 409 2.87 13.27 7.96
C ASP A 409 1.69 12.27 7.98
N ILE A 410 0.91 12.34 9.06
CA ILE A 410 -0.36 11.64 9.23
C ILE A 410 -1.46 12.68 9.39
N GLU A 411 -2.46 12.57 8.52
CA GLU A 411 -3.66 13.41 8.49
C GLU A 411 -4.84 12.74 9.21
N PHE A 412 -5.90 13.51 9.46
CA PHE A 412 -7.07 13.05 10.19
C PHE A 412 -8.35 13.49 9.47
N PHE A 413 -9.02 12.58 8.78
CA PHE A 413 -10.15 12.94 7.91
C PHE A 413 -11.52 12.55 8.47
N ASP A 414 -12.54 13.35 8.18
CA ASP A 414 -13.95 12.99 8.39
C ASP A 414 -14.53 12.25 7.17
N ASN A 415 -15.76 11.79 7.31
CA ASN A 415 -16.53 11.10 6.28
C ASN A 415 -16.72 11.89 4.97
N ASP A 416 -16.64 13.22 5.02
CA ASP A 416 -16.71 14.07 3.82
C ASP A 416 -15.36 14.24 3.10
N GLY A 417 -14.28 13.70 3.66
CA GLY A 417 -12.93 13.74 3.11
C GLY A 417 -12.10 14.96 3.53
N ARG A 418 -12.57 15.77 4.50
CA ARG A 418 -11.82 16.93 5.01
C ARG A 418 -11.04 16.61 6.28
N ALA A 419 -9.92 17.31 6.46
CA ALA A 419 -9.18 17.34 7.72
C ALA A 419 -10.05 17.88 8.88
N VAL A 420 -10.02 17.17 10.02
CA VAL A 420 -10.74 17.57 11.25
C VAL A 420 -9.83 18.14 12.33
N ARG A 421 -8.52 18.06 12.13
CA ARG A 421 -7.48 18.59 13.00
C ARG A 421 -6.20 18.76 12.19
N ASP A 422 -5.22 19.44 12.78
CA ASP A 422 -3.89 19.60 12.19
C ASP A 422 -3.22 18.22 12.04
N GLU A 423 -2.47 18.05 10.95
CA GLU A 423 -1.61 16.90 10.68
C GLU A 423 -0.56 16.71 11.79
N ALA A 424 -0.03 15.50 11.88
CA ALA A 424 1.08 15.18 12.77
C ALA A 424 2.26 14.64 11.96
N GLU A 425 3.47 15.16 12.21
CA GLU A 425 4.68 14.62 11.56
C GLU A 425 4.88 13.16 11.97
N LEU A 426 5.20 12.29 11.01
CA LEU A 426 5.34 10.85 11.22
C LEU A 426 6.33 10.52 12.35
N LYS A 427 7.45 11.25 12.42
CA LYS A 427 8.47 11.08 13.47
C LYS A 427 7.94 11.30 14.90
N ASP A 428 6.88 12.07 15.07
CA ASP A 428 6.31 12.43 16.38
C ASP A 428 5.21 11.46 16.84
N VAL A 429 4.73 10.58 15.96
CA VAL A 429 3.61 9.65 16.23
C VAL A 429 4.02 8.18 16.29
N PHE A 430 5.33 7.88 16.27
CA PHE A 430 5.84 6.55 16.60
C PHE A 430 5.65 6.25 18.09
N PHE A 431 5.18 5.04 18.40
CA PHE A 431 4.96 4.58 19.78
C PHE A 431 4.06 5.50 20.62
N THR A 432 3.09 6.18 19.99
CA THR A 432 2.11 7.05 20.67
C THR A 432 0.65 6.54 20.55
N PRO A 433 0.35 5.27 20.91
CA PRO A 433 -1.00 4.73 20.78
C PRO A 433 -2.04 5.47 21.64
N SER A 434 -1.60 6.20 22.68
CA SER A 434 -2.47 7.05 23.51
C SER A 434 -3.20 8.15 22.73
N LEU A 435 -2.71 8.53 21.54
CA LEU A 435 -3.41 9.49 20.68
C LEU A 435 -4.79 8.96 20.26
N LEU A 436 -4.94 7.64 20.12
CA LEU A 436 -6.20 6.99 19.76
C LEU A 436 -7.28 7.11 20.85
N GLU A 437 -6.90 7.38 22.11
CA GLU A 437 -7.87 7.69 23.17
C GLU A 437 -8.61 9.01 22.90
N GLU A 438 -7.97 9.95 22.19
CA GLU A 438 -8.57 11.21 21.77
C GLU A 438 -9.26 11.10 20.41
N THR A 439 -8.59 10.49 19.43
CA THR A 439 -9.03 10.49 18.03
C THR A 439 -9.98 9.36 17.67
N GLY A 440 -9.98 8.28 18.45
CA GLY A 440 -10.46 6.98 17.98
C GLY A 440 -9.67 6.49 16.76
N ILE A 441 -10.21 5.48 16.08
CA ILE A 441 -9.59 4.88 14.89
C ILE A 441 -10.22 5.38 13.58
N ASP A 442 -11.38 6.04 13.64
CA ASP A 442 -12.18 6.38 12.46
C ASP A 442 -11.47 7.36 11.54
N SER A 443 -10.90 8.43 12.09
CA SER A 443 -10.20 9.47 11.31
C SER A 443 -8.91 8.97 10.66
N ILE A 444 -8.22 8.05 11.34
CA ILE A 444 -7.00 7.39 10.83
C ILE A 444 -7.34 6.43 9.70
N LEU A 445 -8.32 5.53 9.90
CA LEU A 445 -8.73 4.59 8.85
C LEU A 445 -9.34 5.32 7.64
N LYS A 446 -9.97 6.48 7.85
CA LYS A 446 -10.41 7.34 6.75
C LYS A 446 -9.21 7.94 6.02
N TYR A 447 -8.22 8.47 6.73
CA TYR A 447 -6.95 8.94 6.14
C TYR A 447 -6.25 7.87 5.30
N ASP A 448 -6.09 6.66 5.86
CA ASP A 448 -5.39 5.57 5.19
C ASP A 448 -6.03 5.21 3.83
N ALA A 449 -7.35 5.40 3.68
CA ALA A 449 -8.08 5.25 2.42
C ALA A 449 -8.02 6.48 1.51
N SER A 450 -7.80 7.66 2.07
CA SER A 450 -8.05 8.94 1.41
C SER A 450 -6.80 9.63 0.91
N SER A 451 -5.60 9.24 1.38
CA SER A 451 -4.33 9.80 0.94
C SER A 451 -3.56 8.81 0.07
N GLN A 452 -2.88 9.31 -0.96
CA GLN A 452 -1.96 8.52 -1.79
C GLN A 452 -0.68 8.21 -1.01
N ALA A 453 -0.20 6.98 -1.18
CA ALA A 453 1.11 6.57 -0.75
C ALA A 453 2.20 7.24 -1.61
N GLN A 454 3.41 7.34 -1.06
CA GLN A 454 4.61 7.58 -1.85
C GLN A 454 4.90 6.38 -2.76
N GLU A 455 5.74 6.58 -3.77
CA GLU A 455 6.11 5.56 -4.74
C GLU A 455 6.95 4.43 -4.13
N ILE A 456 6.89 3.25 -4.76
CA ILE A 456 7.80 2.15 -4.49
C ILE A 456 9.07 2.39 -5.30
N ASP A 457 10.00 3.12 -4.70
CA ASP A 457 11.32 3.42 -5.26
C ASP A 457 12.38 3.56 -4.15
N LEU A 458 13.53 4.15 -4.46
CA LEU A 458 14.59 4.34 -3.50
C LEU A 458 14.42 5.58 -2.61
N GLU A 459 13.47 6.47 -2.89
CA GLU A 459 13.22 7.68 -2.11
C GLU A 459 12.51 7.32 -0.78
N VAL A 460 12.97 7.87 0.34
CA VAL A 460 12.37 7.61 1.66
C VAL A 460 12.32 8.89 2.47
N VAL A 461 11.13 9.19 3.00
CA VAL A 461 10.86 10.41 3.78
C VAL A 461 11.78 10.55 5.00
N ASP A 462 12.08 11.79 5.37
CA ASP A 462 13.07 12.10 6.41
C ASP A 462 12.68 11.57 7.79
N SER A 463 11.39 11.47 8.12
CA SER A 463 10.94 10.85 9.36
C SER A 463 11.46 9.41 9.53
N LEU A 464 11.69 8.69 8.43
CA LEU A 464 12.23 7.32 8.43
C LEU A 464 13.73 7.28 8.13
N ARG A 465 14.20 8.12 7.23
CA ARG A 465 15.60 8.12 6.79
C ARG A 465 16.55 8.79 7.78
N ASN A 466 16.08 9.78 8.54
CA ASN A 466 16.92 10.57 9.45
C ASN A 466 16.41 10.57 10.89
N PHE A 467 15.10 10.47 11.10
CA PHE A 467 14.49 10.64 12.43
C PHE A 467 13.83 9.38 13.00
N LEU A 468 14.13 8.20 12.45
CA LEU A 468 13.47 6.97 12.89
C LEU A 468 13.66 6.77 14.39
N PHE A 469 12.55 6.84 15.13
CA PHE A 469 12.45 6.72 16.59
C PHE A 469 13.23 7.78 17.39
N GLY A 470 13.62 8.89 16.79
CA GLY A 470 14.18 10.04 17.50
C GLY A 470 15.14 10.91 16.67
N PRO A 471 15.73 11.94 17.29
CA PRO A 471 16.64 12.85 16.60
C PRO A 471 18.01 12.20 16.26
N PRO A 472 18.59 12.48 15.06
CA PRO A 472 19.95 12.06 14.69
C PRO A 472 20.99 12.36 15.76
N GLY A 473 21.90 11.41 16.00
CA GLY A 473 22.96 11.53 17.02
C GLY A 473 22.47 11.52 18.48
N ALA A 474 21.16 11.38 18.72
CA ALA A 474 20.53 11.35 20.04
C ALA A 474 19.45 10.25 20.15
N GLY A 475 19.60 9.16 19.39
CA GLY A 475 18.71 8.00 19.41
C GLY A 475 18.01 7.71 18.07
N GLY A 476 17.99 8.69 17.16
CA GLY A 476 17.48 8.54 15.80
C GLY A 476 18.30 7.56 14.96
N LEU A 477 17.62 6.92 14.02
CA LEU A 477 18.17 5.92 13.11
C LEU A 477 17.84 6.28 11.65
N ASP A 478 18.43 5.53 10.71
CA ASP A 478 18.15 5.60 9.28
C ASP A 478 17.58 4.26 8.82
N LEU A 479 16.28 4.22 8.50
CA LEU A 479 15.59 2.98 8.13
C LEU A 479 16.15 2.33 6.85
N VAL A 480 16.59 3.14 5.88
CA VAL A 480 17.20 2.64 4.64
C VAL A 480 18.54 2.00 4.94
N ALA A 481 19.39 2.69 5.71
CA ALA A 481 20.69 2.17 6.10
C ALA A 481 20.55 0.89 6.94
N LEU A 482 19.53 0.82 7.81
CA LEU A 482 19.19 -0.38 8.58
C LEU A 482 18.71 -1.53 7.70
N ASN A 483 17.87 -1.28 6.69
CA ASN A 483 17.42 -2.30 5.74
C ASN A 483 18.60 -2.98 5.03
N ILE A 484 19.48 -2.17 4.45
CA ILE A 484 20.65 -2.67 3.71
C ILE A 484 21.59 -3.41 4.66
N GLN A 485 21.88 -2.84 5.84
CA GLN A 485 22.78 -3.44 6.82
C GLN A 485 22.21 -4.75 7.39
N ARG A 486 20.87 -4.84 7.55
CA ARG A 486 20.19 -6.08 7.95
C ARG A 486 20.28 -7.16 6.87
N GLY A 487 20.19 -6.79 5.59
CA GLY A 487 20.46 -7.71 4.49
C GLY A 487 21.88 -8.29 4.54
N ARG A 488 22.87 -7.43 4.84
CA ARG A 488 24.27 -7.86 5.04
C ARG A 488 24.45 -8.74 6.28
N ASP A 489 23.78 -8.42 7.39
CA ASP A 489 23.74 -9.24 8.61
C ASP A 489 23.16 -10.64 8.37
N HIS A 490 22.13 -10.73 7.53
CA HIS A 490 21.48 -11.98 7.16
C HIS A 490 22.24 -12.74 6.06
N GLY A 491 23.35 -12.20 5.55
CA GLY A 491 24.09 -12.84 4.46
C GLY A 491 23.21 -13.05 3.22
N LEU A 492 22.39 -12.05 2.87
CA LEU A 492 21.66 -12.07 1.60
C LEU A 492 22.65 -11.96 0.43
N ASN A 493 22.37 -12.68 -0.65
CA ASN A 493 23.11 -12.54 -1.91
C ASN A 493 22.98 -11.13 -2.48
N ASP A 494 23.89 -10.78 -3.40
CA ASP A 494 23.71 -9.63 -4.26
C ASP A 494 22.46 -9.77 -5.16
N TYR A 495 22.05 -8.64 -5.73
CA TYR A 495 20.90 -8.56 -6.63
C TYR A 495 20.95 -9.59 -7.77
N ASN A 496 22.06 -9.73 -8.50
CA ASN A 496 22.15 -10.61 -9.66
C ASN A 496 22.16 -12.10 -9.27
N SER A 497 22.89 -12.46 -8.21
CA SER A 497 22.88 -13.82 -7.68
C SER A 497 21.48 -14.22 -7.21
N THR A 498 20.73 -13.28 -6.62
CA THR A 498 19.33 -13.50 -6.24
C THR A 498 18.42 -13.65 -7.46
N ARG A 499 18.58 -12.82 -8.51
CA ARG A 499 17.85 -13.00 -9.79
C ARG A 499 18.00 -14.42 -10.31
N GLN A 500 19.23 -14.94 -10.34
CA GLN A 500 19.51 -16.28 -10.81
C GLN A 500 18.88 -17.37 -9.93
N ALA A 501 18.89 -17.20 -8.61
CA ALA A 501 18.25 -18.14 -7.68
C ALA A 501 16.73 -18.25 -7.92
N TYR A 502 16.09 -17.15 -8.29
CA TYR A 502 14.67 -17.11 -8.68
C TYR A 502 14.42 -17.44 -10.16
N GLY A 503 15.45 -17.87 -10.90
CA GLY A 503 15.34 -18.30 -12.29
C GLY A 503 15.23 -17.18 -13.32
N LEU A 504 15.56 -15.94 -12.94
CA LEU A 504 15.65 -14.79 -13.83
C LEU A 504 17.07 -14.64 -14.40
N ASP A 505 17.18 -14.03 -15.58
CA ASP A 505 18.48 -13.70 -16.16
C ASP A 505 19.15 -12.57 -15.35
N PRO A 506 20.46 -12.65 -15.08
CA PRO A 506 21.20 -11.55 -14.46
C PRO A 506 21.24 -10.35 -15.40
N VAL A 507 21.25 -9.14 -14.84
CA VAL A 507 21.47 -7.92 -15.61
C VAL A 507 22.97 -7.72 -15.88
N GLU A 508 23.30 -7.14 -17.03
CA GLU A 508 24.67 -6.84 -17.47
C GLU A 508 25.03 -5.34 -17.33
N SER A 509 24.04 -4.48 -17.05
CA SER A 509 24.23 -3.03 -16.91
C SER A 509 23.13 -2.37 -16.09
N PHE A 510 23.41 -1.22 -15.46
CA PHE A 510 22.42 -0.45 -14.69
C PHE A 510 21.21 -0.01 -15.54
N ALA A 511 21.40 0.19 -16.85
CA ALA A 511 20.32 0.53 -17.78
C ALA A 511 19.33 -0.62 -18.04
N GLN A 512 19.61 -1.84 -17.56
CA GLN A 512 18.64 -2.94 -17.56
C GLN A 512 17.85 -3.02 -16.25
N ILE A 513 18.22 -2.24 -15.23
CA ILE A 513 17.50 -2.14 -13.96
C ILE A 513 16.47 -1.01 -14.06
N THR A 514 16.89 0.16 -14.56
CA THR A 514 16.02 1.34 -14.67
C THR A 514 16.33 2.20 -15.89
N ASP A 515 15.32 2.82 -16.48
CA ASP A 515 15.41 3.85 -17.53
C ASP A 515 15.85 5.22 -16.97
N ASN A 516 15.85 5.42 -15.64
CA ASN A 516 16.29 6.65 -14.99
C ASN A 516 17.83 6.79 -15.04
N VAL A 517 18.31 7.64 -15.94
CA VAL A 517 19.75 7.87 -16.17
C VAL A 517 20.47 8.41 -14.92
N ASP A 518 19.83 9.28 -14.15
CA ASP A 518 20.43 9.84 -12.93
C ASP A 518 20.60 8.74 -11.86
N LEU A 519 19.61 7.85 -11.74
CA LEU A 519 19.71 6.69 -10.85
C LEU A 519 20.79 5.70 -11.32
N GLN A 520 20.91 5.45 -12.62
CA GLN A 520 22.00 4.62 -13.17
C GLN A 520 23.38 5.17 -12.80
N GLU A 521 23.58 6.50 -12.91
CA GLU A 521 24.84 7.14 -12.56
C GLU A 521 25.14 7.05 -11.06
N LYS A 522 24.13 7.25 -10.19
CA LYS A 522 24.25 7.09 -8.74
C LYS A 522 24.64 5.65 -8.37
N LEU A 523 23.94 4.65 -8.91
CA LEU A 523 24.23 3.23 -8.67
C LEU A 523 25.65 2.86 -9.14
N ALA A 524 26.05 3.32 -10.33
CA ALA A 524 27.40 3.11 -10.84
C ALA A 524 28.47 3.77 -9.96
N SER A 525 28.18 4.93 -9.37
CA SER A 525 29.12 5.61 -8.47
C SER A 525 29.34 4.88 -7.15
N LEU A 526 28.30 4.20 -6.63
CA LEU A 526 28.33 3.47 -5.36
C LEU A 526 28.90 2.06 -5.51
N TYR A 527 28.41 1.30 -6.49
CA TYR A 527 28.71 -0.13 -6.62
C TYR A 527 29.74 -0.45 -7.70
N GLY A 528 29.87 0.40 -8.73
CA GLY A 528 30.75 0.18 -9.88
C GLY A 528 30.32 -0.95 -10.83
N ASP A 529 29.85 -2.06 -10.29
CA ASP A 529 29.42 -3.27 -11.00
C ASP A 529 28.04 -3.72 -10.49
N VAL A 530 27.18 -4.17 -11.40
CA VAL A 530 25.82 -4.64 -11.09
C VAL A 530 25.78 -5.89 -10.22
N ASN A 531 26.86 -6.67 -10.18
CA ASN A 531 27.00 -7.84 -9.33
C ASN A 531 27.35 -7.51 -7.87
N ASN A 532 27.44 -6.23 -7.51
CA ASN A 532 27.74 -5.82 -6.13
C ASN A 532 26.58 -5.08 -5.44
N ILE A 533 25.42 -4.99 -6.07
CA ILE A 533 24.27 -4.26 -5.55
C ILE A 533 23.65 -5.06 -4.39
N ASP A 534 23.49 -4.42 -3.22
CA ASP A 534 22.74 -4.99 -2.11
C ASP A 534 21.29 -5.28 -2.53
N LEU A 535 20.73 -6.43 -2.15
CA LEU A 535 19.46 -6.91 -2.68
C LEU A 535 18.34 -5.87 -2.58
N TRP A 536 18.09 -5.28 -1.39
CA TRP A 536 17.05 -4.28 -1.20
C TRP A 536 17.20 -3.09 -2.17
N VAL A 537 18.42 -2.62 -2.41
CA VAL A 537 18.67 -1.51 -3.35
C VAL A 537 18.33 -1.92 -4.77
N GLY A 538 18.71 -3.13 -5.18
CA GLY A 538 18.39 -3.65 -6.50
C GLY A 538 16.88 -3.79 -6.71
N LEU A 539 16.16 -4.29 -5.69
CA LEU A 539 14.71 -4.48 -5.73
C LEU A 539 13.92 -3.17 -5.89
N MET A 540 14.34 -2.12 -5.16
CA MET A 540 13.69 -0.80 -5.21
C MET A 540 14.12 0.03 -6.44
N ALA A 541 15.24 -0.31 -7.07
CA ALA A 541 15.73 0.38 -8.26
C ALA A 541 15.06 -0.09 -9.56
N GLU A 542 14.41 -1.26 -9.58
CA GLU A 542 13.81 -1.81 -10.80
C GLU A 542 12.64 -0.95 -11.31
N ASP A 543 12.64 -0.66 -12.61
CA ASP A 543 11.44 -0.12 -13.26
C ASP A 543 10.27 -1.11 -13.08
N HIS A 544 9.09 -0.57 -12.80
CA HIS A 544 7.94 -1.41 -12.48
C HIS A 544 7.47 -2.24 -13.67
N VAL A 545 7.09 -3.49 -13.39
CA VAL A 545 6.40 -4.33 -14.36
C VAL A 545 5.08 -3.66 -14.72
N ARG A 546 4.75 -3.62 -16.01
CA ARG A 546 3.49 -3.02 -16.48
C ARG A 546 2.28 -3.56 -15.71
N GLY A 547 1.55 -2.66 -15.05
CA GLY A 547 0.34 -3.00 -14.28
C GLY A 547 0.62 -3.50 -12.86
N SER A 548 1.89 -3.52 -12.45
CA SER A 548 2.37 -3.68 -11.08
C SER A 548 2.96 -2.37 -10.57
N SER A 549 3.18 -2.26 -9.25
CA SER A 549 3.92 -1.17 -8.61
C SER A 549 5.30 -1.64 -8.15
N VAL A 550 5.78 -2.78 -8.64
CA VAL A 550 7.09 -3.34 -8.30
C VAL A 550 7.80 -3.85 -9.55
N GLY A 551 9.13 -3.94 -9.47
CA GLY A 551 9.98 -4.53 -10.51
C GLY A 551 9.85 -6.05 -10.65
N GLU A 552 10.53 -6.61 -11.65
CA GLU A 552 10.46 -8.03 -12.02
C GLU A 552 10.91 -8.98 -10.89
N LEU A 553 12.06 -8.71 -10.27
CA LEU A 553 12.56 -9.57 -9.19
C LEU A 553 11.68 -9.41 -7.95
N THR A 554 11.33 -8.17 -7.59
CA THR A 554 10.45 -7.90 -6.43
C THR A 554 9.10 -8.60 -6.60
N GLN A 555 8.47 -8.49 -7.78
CA GLN A 555 7.24 -9.19 -8.10
C GLN A 555 7.40 -10.71 -7.96
N THR A 556 8.52 -11.26 -8.44
CA THR A 556 8.80 -12.71 -8.40
C THR A 556 8.95 -13.22 -6.97
N ILE A 557 9.70 -12.51 -6.11
CA ILE A 557 9.92 -12.91 -4.72
C ILE A 557 8.61 -12.87 -3.93
N ILE A 558 7.84 -11.78 -4.05
CA ILE A 558 6.58 -11.63 -3.30
C ILE A 558 5.54 -12.64 -3.81
N ALA A 559 5.40 -12.81 -5.13
CA ALA A 559 4.47 -13.78 -5.70
C ALA A 559 4.80 -15.23 -5.30
N ASP A 560 6.08 -15.62 -5.32
CA ASP A 560 6.53 -16.94 -4.85
C ASP A 560 6.14 -17.16 -3.38
N GLN A 561 6.48 -16.22 -2.49
CA GLN A 561 6.21 -16.38 -1.07
C GLN A 561 4.71 -16.51 -0.80
N PHE A 562 3.88 -15.59 -1.30
CA PHE A 562 2.44 -15.67 -1.08
C PHE A 562 1.81 -16.88 -1.78
N GLN A 563 2.32 -17.33 -2.91
CA GLN A 563 1.86 -18.60 -3.48
C GLN A 563 2.15 -19.77 -2.53
N ARG A 564 3.35 -19.87 -1.96
CA ARG A 564 3.71 -20.93 -1.01
C ARG A 564 2.90 -20.85 0.29
N LEU A 565 2.63 -19.64 0.79
CA LEU A 565 1.76 -19.42 1.95
C LEU A 565 0.34 -19.91 1.71
N ARG A 566 -0.21 -19.70 0.52
CA ARG A 566 -1.54 -20.20 0.16
C ARG A 566 -1.56 -21.70 -0.07
N ASP A 567 -0.68 -22.18 -0.94
CA ASP A 567 -0.72 -23.55 -1.45
C ASP A 567 -0.24 -24.55 -0.38
N GLY A 568 0.64 -24.12 0.53
CA GLY A 568 1.14 -24.89 1.68
C GLY A 568 0.30 -24.78 2.96
N ASP A 569 -0.81 -24.04 2.94
CA ASP A 569 -1.68 -23.87 4.11
C ASP A 569 -2.93 -24.75 4.03
N ARG A 570 -2.97 -25.80 4.85
CA ARG A 570 -4.13 -26.70 4.94
C ARG A 570 -5.41 -26.00 5.38
N PHE A 571 -5.29 -24.90 6.11
CA PHE A 571 -6.41 -24.10 6.62
C PHE A 571 -6.65 -22.81 5.82
N TYR A 572 -6.08 -22.67 4.61
CA TYR A 572 -6.44 -21.58 3.71
C TYR A 572 -7.96 -21.56 3.50
N TYR A 573 -8.58 -20.39 3.49
CA TYR A 573 -10.03 -20.25 3.68
C TYR A 573 -10.87 -20.99 2.63
N GLU A 574 -10.39 -21.14 1.39
CA GLU A 574 -11.06 -21.92 0.34
C GLU A 574 -11.08 -23.44 0.61
N ASN A 575 -10.25 -23.93 1.53
CA ASN A 575 -10.29 -25.32 2.03
C ASN A 575 -11.25 -25.49 3.21
N VAL A 576 -11.56 -24.40 3.91
CA VAL A 576 -12.37 -24.40 5.15
C VAL A 576 -13.84 -24.10 4.84
N TYR A 577 -14.09 -23.18 3.92
CA TYR A 577 -15.42 -22.67 3.61
C TYR A 577 -15.82 -23.01 2.17
N ASP A 578 -17.12 -23.26 1.97
CA ASP A 578 -17.69 -23.47 0.65
C ASP A 578 -19.01 -22.69 0.45
N GLY A 579 -19.62 -22.86 -0.73
CA GLY A 579 -21.00 -22.46 -0.94
C GLY A 579 -21.25 -20.97 -0.68
N GLN A 580 -22.19 -20.67 0.21
CA GLN A 580 -22.57 -19.28 0.52
C GLN A 580 -21.57 -18.59 1.45
N GLU A 581 -20.91 -19.35 2.33
CA GLU A 581 -19.93 -18.78 3.28
C GLU A 581 -18.72 -18.25 2.52
N LEU A 582 -18.16 -19.08 1.64
CA LEU A 582 -17.05 -18.71 0.77
C LEU A 582 -17.37 -17.45 -0.07
N ARG A 583 -18.55 -17.42 -0.72
CA ARG A 583 -18.97 -16.25 -1.50
C ARG A 583 -19.08 -14.98 -0.66
N THR A 584 -19.54 -15.10 0.59
CA THR A 584 -19.65 -13.95 1.50
C THR A 584 -18.27 -13.45 1.95
N ILE A 585 -17.32 -14.35 2.16
CA ILE A 585 -15.91 -14.00 2.46
C ILE A 585 -15.28 -13.27 1.27
N GLU A 586 -15.38 -13.82 0.06
CA GLU A 586 -14.81 -13.23 -1.17
C GLU A 586 -15.46 -11.91 -1.58
N GLN A 587 -16.70 -11.65 -1.13
CA GLN A 587 -17.43 -10.39 -1.40
C GLN A 587 -17.24 -9.35 -0.30
N THR A 588 -16.68 -9.72 0.85
CA THR A 588 -16.41 -8.77 1.93
C THR A 588 -15.08 -8.10 1.66
N THR A 589 -15.12 -6.78 1.48
CA THR A 589 -13.93 -5.95 1.28
C THR A 589 -13.40 -5.40 2.61
N LEU A 590 -12.19 -4.87 2.62
CA LEU A 590 -11.68 -4.10 3.76
C LEU A 590 -12.58 -2.88 4.07
N ALA A 591 -13.14 -2.22 3.05
CA ALA A 591 -14.11 -1.14 3.24
C ALA A 591 -15.33 -1.61 4.05
N ASP A 592 -15.84 -2.81 3.78
CA ASP A 592 -16.96 -3.39 4.52
C ASP A 592 -16.59 -3.67 5.98
N VAL A 593 -15.39 -4.18 6.24
CA VAL A 593 -14.91 -4.46 7.61
C VAL A 593 -14.77 -3.15 8.40
N ILE A 594 -14.22 -2.09 7.79
CA ILE A 594 -14.14 -0.76 8.39
C ILE A 594 -15.55 -0.25 8.73
N GLN A 595 -16.48 -0.25 7.78
CA GLN A 595 -17.85 0.25 7.99
C GLN A 595 -18.65 -0.56 9.03
N ARG A 596 -18.36 -1.84 9.21
CA ARG A 596 -19.03 -2.69 10.23
C ARG A 596 -18.60 -2.36 11.66
N ASN A 597 -17.40 -1.78 11.85
CA ASN A 597 -16.74 -1.66 13.14
C ASN A 597 -16.36 -0.21 13.52
N THR A 598 -16.78 0.76 12.71
CA THR A 598 -16.55 2.19 12.88
C THR A 598 -17.79 3.00 12.48
N THR A 599 -17.70 4.33 12.57
CA THR A 599 -18.70 5.26 12.00
C THR A 599 -18.26 5.85 10.65
N VAL A 600 -17.18 5.31 10.07
CA VAL A 600 -16.63 5.78 8.80
C VAL A 600 -17.61 5.50 7.66
N GLU A 601 -17.85 6.51 6.83
CA GLU A 601 -18.67 6.45 5.62
C GLU A 601 -17.88 7.00 4.42
N GLY A 602 -18.42 6.78 3.21
CA GLY A 602 -17.84 7.33 1.99
C GLY A 602 -16.45 6.79 1.69
N LEU A 603 -16.19 5.50 1.91
CA LEU A 603 -14.99 4.84 1.41
C LEU A 603 -15.19 4.42 -0.06
N GLN A 604 -14.11 4.44 -0.84
CA GLN A 604 -14.09 3.77 -2.14
C GLN A 604 -14.19 2.25 -1.96
N LYS A 605 -14.64 1.55 -3.02
CA LYS A 605 -14.88 0.09 -2.97
C LYS A 605 -13.63 -0.72 -2.66
N ASN A 606 -12.49 -0.32 -3.24
CA ASN A 606 -11.19 -0.91 -2.96
C ASN A 606 -10.35 0.17 -2.29
N VAL A 607 -10.12 0.03 -0.98
CA VAL A 607 -9.47 1.06 -0.19
C VAL A 607 -7.99 1.21 -0.48
N PHE A 608 -7.36 0.26 -1.17
CA PHE A 608 -5.96 0.29 -1.59
C PHE A 608 -5.68 1.28 -2.72
N PHE A 609 -6.72 1.92 -3.27
CA PHE A 609 -6.58 2.96 -4.27
C PHE A 609 -7.15 4.28 -3.77
N MET A 610 -6.40 5.35 -3.96
CA MET A 610 -6.88 6.72 -3.97
C MET A 610 -6.83 7.20 -5.42
N LEU A 611 -7.98 7.12 -6.08
CA LEU A 611 -8.17 7.53 -7.47
C LEU A 611 -9.39 8.44 -7.59
N ALA A 612 -9.16 9.75 -7.77
CA ALA A 612 -10.21 10.71 -8.11
C ALA A 612 -10.08 11.23 -9.55
N GLU A 613 -11.21 11.56 -10.18
CA GLU A 613 -11.23 12.23 -11.48
C GLU A 613 -12.11 13.48 -11.42
N ALA A 614 -11.64 14.56 -12.03
CA ALA A 614 -12.47 15.73 -12.30
C ALA A 614 -12.40 16.08 -13.79
N ARG A 615 -13.56 16.20 -14.44
CA ARG A 615 -13.63 16.53 -15.88
C ARG A 615 -14.74 17.51 -16.25
N GLY A 616 -14.48 18.26 -17.30
CA GLY A 616 -15.38 19.29 -17.80
C GLY A 616 -15.11 19.67 -19.24
N THR A 617 -15.88 20.64 -19.74
CA THR A 617 -15.72 21.21 -21.07
C THR A 617 -15.67 22.73 -21.02
N VAL A 618 -14.74 23.33 -21.76
CA VAL A 618 -14.72 24.76 -22.02
C VAL A 618 -15.45 25.04 -23.33
N THR A 619 -16.54 25.80 -23.26
CA THR A 619 -17.37 26.14 -24.43
C THR A 619 -17.34 27.62 -24.76
N GLY A 620 -17.49 27.94 -26.05
CA GLY A 620 -17.54 29.32 -26.51
C GLY A 620 -18.96 29.91 -26.48
N GLN A 621 -19.13 31.08 -25.88
CA GLN A 621 -20.35 31.88 -26.03
C GLN A 621 -20.24 32.80 -27.25
N THR A 622 -21.09 32.58 -28.27
CA THR A 622 -21.35 33.60 -29.29
C THR A 622 -22.17 34.72 -28.67
N VAL A 623 -21.62 35.94 -28.68
CA VAL A 623 -22.22 37.16 -28.09
C VAL A 623 -23.62 37.42 -28.68
N ALA A 624 -24.65 36.89 -28.04
CA ALA A 624 -26.04 37.27 -28.25
C ALA A 624 -26.75 37.32 -26.88
N ASN A 625 -26.79 38.53 -26.34
CA ASN A 625 -27.49 38.99 -25.12
C ASN A 625 -26.78 38.69 -23.80
N ALA A 626 -25.85 39.58 -23.45
CA ALA A 626 -25.36 39.74 -22.10
C ALA A 626 -26.47 40.29 -21.19
N GLU A 627 -26.93 39.50 -20.22
CA GLU A 627 -27.52 40.01 -18.99
C GLU A 627 -26.56 39.70 -17.82
N SER A 628 -26.32 40.71 -16.99
CA SER A 628 -25.26 40.75 -15.97
C SER A 628 -25.41 39.72 -14.83
N PRO A 629 -24.32 39.32 -14.14
CA PRO A 629 -24.38 38.35 -13.04
C PRO A 629 -24.97 38.98 -11.77
N GLN A 630 -25.83 38.23 -11.07
CA GLN A 630 -26.19 38.48 -9.67
C GLN A 630 -25.47 37.49 -8.75
N ASN A 631 -24.95 38.05 -7.65
CA ASN A 631 -24.19 37.41 -6.58
C ASN A 631 -24.84 36.15 -5.98
N GLY A 632 -23.97 35.19 -5.66
CA GLY A 632 -24.01 34.42 -4.41
C GLY A 632 -24.84 33.14 -4.41
N LEU A 633 -24.16 32.04 -4.06
CA LEU A 633 -24.63 30.69 -3.72
C LEU A 633 -24.70 29.67 -4.87
N THR A 634 -23.84 28.64 -4.73
CA THR A 634 -24.08 27.22 -5.03
C THR A 634 -25.10 26.94 -6.12
N ARG A 635 -24.71 27.06 -7.39
CA ARG A 635 -25.44 26.44 -8.49
C ARG A 635 -24.45 25.94 -9.52
N ARG A 636 -24.59 24.66 -9.87
CA ARG A 636 -24.23 24.11 -11.19
C ARG A 636 -24.44 25.20 -12.23
N ALA A 637 -23.39 25.56 -12.98
CA ALA A 637 -23.53 26.43 -14.13
C ALA A 637 -24.69 25.89 -15.01
N PRO A 638 -25.59 26.74 -15.53
CA PRO A 638 -26.62 26.27 -16.42
C PRO A 638 -25.96 25.63 -17.64
N ARG A 639 -26.16 24.32 -17.81
CA ARG A 639 -25.63 23.52 -18.93
C ARG A 639 -25.81 24.31 -20.24
N PRO A 640 -24.73 24.64 -20.97
CA PRO A 640 -24.83 25.38 -22.22
C PRO A 640 -25.77 24.65 -23.20
N PRO A 641 -26.50 25.36 -24.07
CA PRO A 641 -27.23 24.70 -25.15
C PRO A 641 -26.26 23.80 -25.93
N ALA A 642 -26.72 22.60 -26.32
CA ALA A 642 -25.95 21.53 -26.96
C ALA A 642 -25.26 21.89 -28.31
N THR A 643 -25.23 23.18 -28.66
CA THR A 643 -24.74 23.77 -29.90
C THR A 643 -23.56 24.72 -29.70
N SER A 644 -23.07 24.92 -28.46
CA SER A 644 -21.89 25.77 -28.22
C SER A 644 -20.62 24.98 -28.55
N PRO A 645 -19.77 25.43 -29.50
CA PRO A 645 -18.57 24.69 -29.86
C PRO A 645 -17.57 24.70 -28.71
N GLY A 646 -16.91 23.56 -28.49
CA GLY A 646 -15.80 23.45 -27.54
C GLY A 646 -14.60 24.29 -27.98
N VAL A 647 -13.86 24.83 -27.02
CA VAL A 647 -12.71 25.70 -27.27
C VAL A 647 -11.44 24.92 -26.97
N GLN A 648 -10.67 24.62 -28.02
CA GLN A 648 -9.38 23.93 -27.93
C GLN A 648 -8.27 24.86 -27.45
N GLY A 649 -7.27 24.31 -26.75
CA GLY A 649 -6.05 25.02 -26.43
C GLY A 649 -6.14 25.91 -25.20
N VAL A 650 -7.22 25.81 -24.42
CA VAL A 650 -7.40 26.56 -23.17
C VAL A 650 -6.65 25.85 -22.06
N THR A 651 -5.81 26.58 -21.34
CA THR A 651 -5.09 26.04 -20.17
C THR A 651 -6.02 26.05 -18.96
N VAL A 652 -6.18 24.88 -18.35
CA VAL A 652 -6.97 24.66 -17.15
C VAL A 652 -6.02 24.14 -16.07
N GLU A 653 -6.14 24.66 -14.86
CA GLU A 653 -5.28 24.31 -13.72
C GLU A 653 -6.13 23.69 -12.61
N LEU A 654 -5.54 22.74 -11.88
CA LEU A 654 -6.07 22.18 -10.64
C LEU A 654 -5.26 22.77 -9.48
N LEU A 655 -5.96 23.27 -8.47
CA LEU A 655 -5.39 23.87 -7.28
C LEU A 655 -5.83 23.08 -6.04
N ASN A 656 -4.91 22.92 -5.07
CA ASN A 656 -5.22 22.44 -3.73
C ASN A 656 -5.92 23.52 -2.87
N ASP A 657 -6.22 23.21 -1.61
CA ASP A 657 -6.90 24.14 -0.70
C ASP A 657 -6.07 25.40 -0.35
N ASP A 658 -4.74 25.31 -0.42
CA ASP A 658 -3.82 26.45 -0.27
C ASP A 658 -3.81 27.38 -1.50
N GLY A 659 -4.41 26.95 -2.61
CA GLY A 659 -4.44 27.67 -3.87
C GLY A 659 -3.19 27.48 -4.74
N ASP A 660 -2.34 26.52 -4.38
CA ASP A 660 -1.18 26.12 -5.17
C ASP A 660 -1.61 25.25 -6.36
N VAL A 661 -1.01 25.49 -7.52
CA VAL A 661 -1.30 24.71 -8.73
C VAL A 661 -0.58 23.37 -8.63
N ILE A 662 -1.35 22.30 -8.47
CA ILE A 662 -0.84 20.93 -8.36
C ILE A 662 -0.88 20.17 -9.70
N ASP A 663 -1.72 20.60 -10.64
CA ASP A 663 -1.77 20.04 -11.99
C ASP A 663 -2.25 21.07 -13.01
N SER A 664 -1.92 20.88 -14.29
CA SER A 664 -2.42 21.70 -15.40
C SER A 664 -2.58 20.88 -16.67
N THR A 665 -3.63 21.17 -17.43
CA THR A 665 -3.92 20.52 -18.70
C THR A 665 -4.42 21.51 -19.74
N VAL A 666 -4.50 21.08 -21.00
CA VAL A 666 -4.96 21.89 -22.11
C VAL A 666 -6.16 21.21 -22.77
N THR A 667 -7.20 21.98 -23.05
CA THR A 667 -8.42 21.44 -23.65
C THR A 667 -8.18 20.84 -25.04
N ASP A 668 -8.82 19.69 -25.30
CA ASP A 668 -8.76 18.99 -26.58
C ASP A 668 -9.52 19.72 -27.70
N ARG A 669 -9.57 19.14 -28.90
CA ARG A 669 -10.33 19.69 -30.06
C ARG A 669 -11.82 19.92 -29.80
N ASN A 670 -12.39 19.27 -28.78
CA ASN A 670 -13.79 19.37 -28.37
C ASN A 670 -13.96 20.24 -27.12
N GLY A 671 -12.89 20.92 -26.64
CA GLY A 671 -12.90 21.73 -25.43
C GLY A 671 -12.85 20.94 -24.12
N ARG A 672 -12.63 19.62 -24.16
CA ARG A 672 -12.64 18.77 -22.97
C ARG A 672 -11.32 18.83 -22.22
N TYR A 673 -11.40 18.76 -20.90
CA TYR A 673 -10.25 18.61 -20.01
C TYR A 673 -10.54 17.58 -18.91
N LYS A 674 -9.49 17.02 -18.31
CA LYS A 674 -9.57 16.07 -17.20
C LYS A 674 -8.37 16.21 -16.26
N PHE A 675 -8.59 15.95 -14.98
CA PHE A 675 -7.58 15.83 -13.93
C PHE A 675 -7.72 14.50 -13.22
N ARG A 676 -6.59 13.90 -12.86
CA ARG A 676 -6.50 12.66 -12.07
C ARG A 676 -5.48 12.75 -10.93
N SER A 677 -4.71 13.83 -10.88
CA SER A 677 -3.61 14.05 -9.95
C SER A 677 -4.13 14.64 -8.64
N PHE A 678 -4.88 13.82 -7.90
CA PHE A 678 -5.37 14.18 -6.57
C PHE A 678 -4.57 13.39 -5.54
N PRO A 679 -3.68 14.03 -4.77
CA PRO A 679 -2.88 13.34 -3.76
C PRO A 679 -3.75 12.83 -2.61
N GLU A 680 -4.84 13.52 -2.28
CA GLU A 680 -5.74 13.11 -1.21
C GLU A 680 -7.17 13.64 -1.35
N THR A 681 -8.08 13.23 -0.45
CA THR A 681 -9.43 13.81 -0.37
C THR A 681 -9.39 15.22 0.22
N GLY A 682 -10.29 16.08 -0.23
CA GLY A 682 -10.33 17.46 0.27
C GLY A 682 -11.02 18.43 -0.67
N ASP A 683 -10.89 19.71 -0.35
CA ASP A 683 -11.35 20.83 -1.18
C ASP A 683 -10.29 21.19 -2.23
N TYR A 684 -10.75 21.38 -3.47
CA TYR A 684 -9.90 21.76 -4.59
C TYR A 684 -10.59 22.84 -5.43
N GLN A 685 -9.81 23.51 -6.27
CA GLN A 685 -10.34 24.43 -7.28
C GLN A 685 -9.84 24.07 -8.67
N ILE A 686 -10.73 24.14 -9.66
CA ILE A 686 -10.33 24.14 -11.06
C ILE A 686 -10.36 25.58 -11.55
N ARG A 687 -9.27 26.03 -12.19
CA ARG A 687 -9.10 27.41 -12.64
C ARG A 687 -8.83 27.48 -14.15
N LEU A 688 -9.45 28.43 -14.84
CA LEU A 688 -8.98 28.85 -16.17
C LEU A 688 -7.79 29.79 -16.02
N ALA A 689 -6.62 29.39 -16.52
CA ALA A 689 -5.38 30.15 -16.35
C ALA A 689 -5.47 31.58 -16.94
N ASP A 690 -6.19 31.74 -18.06
CA ASP A 690 -6.29 33.02 -18.77
C ASP A 690 -7.25 34.01 -18.10
N THR A 691 -8.35 33.54 -17.49
CA THR A 691 -9.40 34.41 -16.93
C THR A 691 -9.36 34.49 -15.41
N GLY A 692 -8.76 33.51 -14.75
CA GLY A 692 -8.82 33.32 -13.31
C GLY A 692 -10.20 32.87 -12.80
N GLU A 693 -11.11 32.47 -13.68
CA GLU A 693 -12.40 31.90 -13.29
C GLU A 693 -12.19 30.53 -12.65
N THR A 694 -12.85 30.29 -11.51
CA THR A 694 -12.69 29.05 -10.72
C THR A 694 -14.00 28.30 -10.52
N LEU A 695 -13.88 26.98 -10.32
CA LEU A 695 -14.92 26.08 -9.83
C LEU A 695 -14.40 25.36 -8.59
N ASP A 696 -15.07 25.53 -7.46
CA ASP A 696 -14.78 24.76 -6.24
C ASP A 696 -15.33 23.34 -6.39
N ILE A 697 -14.53 22.35 -6.01
CA ILE A 697 -14.88 20.93 -6.03
C ILE A 697 -14.48 20.26 -4.72
N LEU A 698 -15.24 19.24 -4.31
CA LEU A 698 -14.94 18.40 -3.16
C LEU A 698 -14.66 16.97 -3.65
N VAL A 699 -13.48 16.47 -3.33
CA VAL A 699 -13.11 15.06 -3.51
C VAL A 699 -13.31 14.36 -2.17
N SER A 700 -14.41 13.62 -2.01
CA SER A 700 -14.79 13.04 -0.71
C SER A 700 -14.29 11.60 -0.47
N ASN A 701 -13.77 10.94 -1.51
CA ASN A 701 -13.21 9.58 -1.45
C ASN A 701 -12.32 9.25 -2.65
N GLY A 702 -11.49 8.21 -2.49
CA GLY A 702 -10.54 7.68 -3.47
C GLY A 702 -11.12 6.91 -4.65
N GLY A 703 -12.36 7.21 -5.07
CA GLY A 703 -13.00 6.61 -6.25
C GLY A 703 -13.97 7.55 -6.96
N ILE A 704 -14.01 8.83 -6.56
CA ILE A 704 -15.02 9.76 -7.03
C ILE A 704 -14.71 10.28 -8.44
N ARG A 705 -15.72 10.33 -9.30
CA ARG A 705 -15.65 10.95 -10.63
C ARG A 705 -16.57 12.15 -10.72
N LEU A 706 -15.99 13.35 -10.68
CA LEU A 706 -16.68 14.63 -10.79
C LEU A 706 -16.81 15.03 -12.26
N ARG A 707 -18.04 15.32 -12.69
CA ARG A 707 -18.41 15.60 -14.09
C ARG A 707 -19.21 16.89 -14.20
N ASP A 708 -19.36 17.37 -15.43
CA ASP A 708 -20.07 18.61 -15.78
C ASP A 708 -19.43 19.87 -15.16
N LEU A 709 -18.10 19.86 -15.00
CA LEU A 709 -17.31 21.00 -14.49
C LEU A 709 -17.05 21.98 -15.65
N ASP A 710 -18.10 22.58 -16.19
CA ASP A 710 -17.99 23.31 -17.45
C ASP A 710 -17.65 24.80 -17.26
N PHE A 711 -16.79 25.32 -18.14
CA PHE A 711 -16.55 26.75 -18.27
C PHE A 711 -17.16 27.31 -19.56
N THR A 712 -17.43 28.60 -19.54
CA THR A 712 -17.86 29.34 -20.73
C THR A 712 -16.98 30.55 -20.96
N VAL A 713 -16.28 30.57 -22.09
CA VAL A 713 -15.40 31.69 -22.47
C VAL A 713 -16.01 32.48 -23.63
N THR A 714 -15.68 33.77 -23.69
CA THR A 714 -16.02 34.59 -24.86
C THR A 714 -14.96 34.34 -25.94
N VAL A 715 -15.38 33.88 -27.13
CA VAL A 715 -14.49 33.52 -28.26
C VAL A 715 -14.55 34.58 -29.36
#